data_AF-A0A357HEV7-F1
#
_entry.id   AF-A0A357HEV7-F1
#
_cell.length_a   1.000
_cell.length_b   1.000
_cell.length_c   1.000
_cell.angle_alpha   90.00
_cell.angle_beta   90.00
_cell.angle_gamma   90.00
#
_symmetry.space_group_name_H-M   'P 1'
#
loop_
_entity.id
_entity.type
_entity.pdbx_description
1 polymer ?
#
loop_
_entity_poly.entity_id
_entity_poly.type
_entity_poly.pdbx_seq_one_letter_code
_entity_poly.pdbx_strand_id
1 'polypeptide(L)'
;MNIKLILGLFSFCFLLGNDPTGLSKFDYYNRIIAPQFGKKPLPDRLDKLSSYDDRKRSVMDKGNMVLRLSNAAIYGYDRWGLCHEFPAGSMLKDGCCTYYWTASPMVGGLINGEPSVAVGVRGSVRDHEEEFEPLPGYDAGVSDTEANIGIAFSDMPESWPSAWAREDDPTGTFMSVIHDIEGNKDTLYFPGVEPELGPSGFPDAPCGIGVQAEREAYFVVTDNDPAEGNTFASNNGVGPLNVRFDVWVLNYSLSFGNDGLVFIQQMTNVGKDTIKECYVGIAGDPDAPEQGSAEWTDDMALFIQKDDPHIADKLVDTTDAHLLSNFALVYDRDDASAGFKSSGIGWVGLKFLECTKFNSDGTDSSYDVSNFYTYEYSMDSQSDAQAYTEQMQHGIQTPQNITPNDYDIYQKPYSYGPDITWVINAGPFDVAPGEKVIFTFADFVGINESDLIRNAKLFQSLYNNDCSTPKPPDQPLVQVIEDDSQVTLFWDDRSEASVDPVTLNNAFQGYRVYRSHDRGLSWGNVVTDLNGDPTDVYQPQAIYDISDGITGAFAMSDPLIYYNLGVDGGLQYSYVDNNVVNGYEYWYAVSAYDGPDDWAGSVVDPLENSRSKNAYASDVDNTVAAIPQKEAAGYTAGTFSVTHTGESDAILDAVTAVPSSLEFLGLEVIPDDFTSKGHTYTVTFGDTVLYDTTEVTGDSSYTV
;
A
#
# COMPACT_ATOMS: atom_id res chain seq x y z
N MET A 1 56.42 -45.29 45.48
CA MET A 1 55.70 -44.47 44.48
C MET A 1 54.22 -44.61 44.83
N ASN A 2 53.70 -43.63 45.57
CA ASN A 2 52.33 -43.64 46.11
C ASN A 2 51.42 -42.94 45.11
N ILE A 3 50.40 -43.64 44.61
CA ILE A 3 49.27 -43.00 43.93
C ILE A 3 48.01 -43.38 44.69
N LYS A 4 47.54 -42.42 45.49
CA LYS A 4 46.25 -42.47 46.18
C LYS A 4 45.19 -41.84 45.28
N LEU A 5 44.09 -42.56 45.18
CA LEU A 5 42.78 -42.17 44.67
C LEU A 5 42.32 -40.83 45.28
N ILE A 6 41.86 -39.88 44.45
CA ILE A 6 41.02 -38.74 44.86
C ILE A 6 39.79 -38.72 43.95
N LEU A 7 38.63 -38.90 44.56
CA LEU A 7 37.31 -38.63 44.01
C LEU A 7 37.13 -37.11 43.85
N GLY A 8 36.64 -36.66 42.70
CA GLY A 8 36.11 -35.32 42.48
C GLY A 8 34.77 -35.39 41.76
N LEU A 9 33.69 -35.04 42.46
CA LEU A 9 32.38 -34.75 41.87
C LEU A 9 32.51 -33.59 40.89
N PHE A 10 31.97 -33.75 39.67
CA PHE A 10 31.54 -32.61 38.86
C PHE A 10 30.03 -32.70 38.64
N SER A 11 29.37 -31.62 39.06
CA SER A 11 27.95 -31.33 38.87
C SER A 11 27.67 -31.11 37.39
N PHE A 12 26.75 -31.87 36.81
CA PHE A 12 26.12 -31.50 35.54
C PHE A 12 25.05 -30.45 35.84
N CYS A 13 25.37 -29.18 35.55
CA CYS A 13 24.33 -28.17 35.36
C CYS A 13 23.68 -28.44 34.00
N PHE A 14 22.39 -28.77 34.00
CA PHE A 14 21.54 -28.54 32.83
C PHE A 14 21.38 -27.03 32.68
N LEU A 15 21.96 -26.47 31.63
CA LEU A 15 21.62 -25.14 31.13
C LEU A 15 20.62 -25.33 29.98
N LEU A 16 19.38 -24.94 30.30
CA LEU A 16 18.37 -24.25 29.49
C LEU A 16 18.47 -24.35 27.97
N GLY A 17 17.33 -24.71 27.36
CA GLY A 17 17.09 -24.50 25.93
C GLY A 17 17.27 -23.03 25.59
N ASN A 18 18.09 -22.78 24.57
CA ASN A 18 18.12 -21.51 23.87
C ASN A 18 17.25 -21.68 22.62
N ASP A 19 16.15 -20.95 22.56
CA ASP A 19 15.57 -20.53 21.29
C ASP A 19 16.64 -19.79 20.47
N PRO A 20 16.72 -20.02 19.15
CA PRO A 20 17.61 -19.26 18.30
C PRO A 20 16.97 -17.90 18.00
N THR A 21 16.93 -17.00 18.98
CA THR A 21 16.59 -15.60 18.73
C THR A 21 17.67 -14.97 17.83
N GLY A 22 17.28 -14.47 16.66
CA GLY A 22 18.15 -13.70 15.75
C GLY A 22 18.61 -14.40 14.46
N LEU A 23 17.96 -15.49 14.04
CA LEU A 23 18.14 -16.05 12.70
C LEU A 23 17.17 -15.39 11.71
N SER A 24 17.64 -15.06 10.51
CA SER A 24 16.77 -14.66 9.40
C SER A 24 15.93 -15.86 8.90
N LYS A 25 14.80 -15.64 8.20
CA LYS A 25 14.03 -16.73 7.56
C LYS A 25 14.94 -17.66 6.72
N PHE A 26 15.88 -17.07 5.98
CA PHE A 26 16.90 -17.80 5.21
C PHE A 26 17.76 -18.71 6.10
N ASP A 27 18.26 -18.19 7.23
CA ASP A 27 19.04 -18.97 8.18
C ASP A 27 18.20 -20.05 8.88
N TYR A 28 16.94 -19.78 9.18
CA TYR A 28 16.03 -20.74 9.80
C TYR A 28 15.70 -21.89 8.84
N TYR A 29 15.33 -21.57 7.59
CA TYR A 29 15.07 -22.57 6.57
C TYR A 29 16.32 -23.45 6.32
N ASN A 30 17.48 -22.84 6.12
CA ASN A 30 18.72 -23.57 5.80
C ASN A 30 19.29 -24.39 6.95
N ARG A 31 19.14 -23.92 8.20
CA ARG A 31 19.76 -24.56 9.37
C ARG A 31 18.82 -25.51 10.11
N ILE A 32 17.52 -25.29 10.02
CA ILE A 32 16.51 -26.00 10.82
C ILE A 32 15.58 -26.81 9.92
N ILE A 33 14.88 -26.17 8.98
CA ILE A 33 13.84 -26.81 8.15
C ILE A 33 14.44 -27.80 7.13
N ALA A 34 15.36 -27.34 6.27
CA ALA A 34 15.93 -28.17 5.21
C ALA A 34 16.57 -29.47 5.74
N PRO A 35 17.35 -29.45 6.84
CA PRO A 35 17.86 -30.68 7.45
C PRO A 35 16.78 -31.58 8.09
N GLN A 36 15.75 -30.98 8.72
CA GLN A 36 14.69 -31.73 9.41
C GLN A 36 13.79 -32.49 8.43
N PHE A 37 13.54 -31.93 7.25
CA PHE A 37 12.66 -32.50 6.23
C PHE A 37 13.40 -33.07 5.02
N GLY A 38 14.74 -33.09 5.04
CA GLY A 38 15.57 -33.65 3.97
C GLY A 38 15.58 -32.85 2.66
N LYS A 39 15.32 -31.54 2.73
CA LYS A 39 15.35 -30.59 1.60
C LYS A 39 16.75 -30.01 1.40
N LYS A 40 16.98 -29.36 0.26
CA LYS A 40 18.25 -28.67 -0.03
C LYS A 40 18.28 -27.29 0.65
N PRO A 41 19.44 -26.85 1.20
CA PRO A 41 19.62 -25.47 1.64
C PRO A 41 19.63 -24.50 0.44
N LEU A 42 18.99 -23.34 0.60
CA LEU A 42 19.00 -22.19 -0.31
C LEU A 42 20.43 -21.65 -0.46
N PRO A 43 20.87 -21.24 -1.67
CA PRO A 43 22.22 -20.74 -1.93
C PRO A 43 22.49 -19.32 -1.38
N ASP A 44 23.77 -19.02 -1.05
CA ASP A 44 24.18 -17.79 -0.33
C ASP A 44 24.32 -16.50 -1.19
N ARG A 45 24.22 -16.58 -2.52
CA ARG A 45 24.13 -15.47 -3.52
C ARG A 45 24.56 -15.96 -4.91
N LEU A 46 23.98 -15.38 -5.96
CA LEU A 46 24.52 -15.38 -7.32
C LEU A 46 25.12 -14.00 -7.66
N ASP A 47 26.20 -14.00 -8.44
CA ASP A 47 27.00 -12.81 -8.80
C ASP A 47 26.40 -12.03 -10.00
N LYS A 48 26.44 -10.71 -9.89
CA LYS A 48 25.87 -9.68 -10.80
C LYS A 48 26.37 -9.72 -12.24
N LEU A 49 25.45 -9.49 -13.20
CA LEU A 49 25.70 -8.78 -14.47
C LEU A 49 24.47 -7.94 -14.92
N SER A 50 24.67 -6.61 -14.95
CA SER A 50 24.01 -5.52 -15.71
C SER A 50 22.47 -5.35 -15.81
N SER A 51 21.59 -6.30 -15.48
CA SER A 51 20.12 -6.09 -15.48
C SER A 51 19.56 -5.66 -14.12
N TYR A 52 20.23 -6.03 -13.02
CA TYR A 52 19.90 -5.66 -11.65
C TYR A 52 19.71 -4.14 -11.41
N ASP A 53 20.33 -3.28 -12.23
CA ASP A 53 20.32 -1.83 -11.98
C ASP A 53 18.96 -1.18 -12.30
N ASP A 54 18.10 -1.81 -13.11
CA ASP A 54 16.75 -1.33 -13.46
C ASP A 54 15.67 -1.88 -12.51
N ARG A 55 16.03 -2.83 -11.65
CA ARG A 55 15.14 -3.30 -10.58
C ARG A 55 15.04 -2.25 -9.49
N LYS A 56 13.84 -1.70 -9.37
CA LYS A 56 13.47 -0.70 -8.38
C LYS A 56 12.49 -1.29 -7.39
N ARG A 57 12.43 -0.63 -6.25
CA ARG A 57 11.49 -0.93 -5.16
C ARG A 57 10.78 0.35 -4.81
N SER A 58 9.56 0.18 -4.36
CA SER A 58 8.70 1.26 -3.88
C SER A 58 7.82 0.75 -2.75
N VAL A 59 7.01 1.67 -2.21
CA VAL A 59 6.00 1.36 -1.20
C VAL A 59 4.63 1.95 -1.60
N MET A 60 3.58 1.13 -1.47
CA MET A 60 2.20 1.60 -1.42
C MET A 60 1.88 1.87 0.06
N ASP A 61 1.65 3.12 0.42
CA ASP A 61 1.50 3.52 1.83
C ASP A 61 0.40 4.57 2.06
N LYS A 62 -0.53 4.76 1.12
CA LYS A 62 -1.67 5.67 1.27
C LYS A 62 -2.68 5.14 2.28
N GLY A 63 -3.01 3.86 2.18
CA GLY A 63 -3.98 3.18 3.03
C GLY A 63 -3.46 2.76 4.40
N ASN A 64 -4.29 1.99 5.09
CA ASN A 64 -3.98 1.31 6.33
C ASN A 64 -3.24 -0.02 6.10
N MET A 65 -3.29 -0.57 4.88
CA MET A 65 -2.38 -1.62 4.41
C MET A 65 -1.20 -1.01 3.67
N VAL A 66 0.02 -1.34 4.10
CA VAL A 66 1.27 -0.94 3.44
C VAL A 66 1.83 -2.12 2.67
N LEU A 67 2.24 -1.92 1.42
CA LEU A 67 2.91 -2.95 0.60
C LEU A 67 4.26 -2.45 0.11
N ARG A 68 5.32 -3.23 0.36
CA ARG A 68 6.59 -3.10 -0.35
C ARG A 68 6.58 -3.96 -1.60
N LEU A 69 6.88 -3.37 -2.74
CA LEU A 69 6.89 -4.07 -4.02
C LEU A 69 8.12 -3.72 -4.85
N SER A 70 8.41 -4.59 -5.82
CA SER A 70 9.44 -4.38 -6.83
C SER A 70 8.85 -4.38 -8.22
N ASN A 71 9.44 -3.56 -9.12
CA ASN A 71 9.10 -3.58 -10.54
C ASN A 71 9.56 -4.86 -11.26
N ALA A 72 10.06 -5.88 -10.56
CA ALA A 72 10.25 -7.24 -11.07
C ALA A 72 9.01 -8.12 -10.83
N ALA A 73 7.83 -7.51 -10.71
CA ALA A 73 6.54 -8.15 -10.41
C ALA A 73 6.56 -9.01 -9.14
N ILE A 74 7.26 -8.54 -8.11
CA ILE A 74 7.24 -9.13 -6.77
C ILE A 74 6.45 -8.20 -5.86
N TYR A 75 5.32 -8.68 -5.37
CA TYR A 75 4.50 -8.00 -4.37
C TYR A 75 4.86 -8.58 -3.02
N GLY A 76 5.56 -7.81 -2.20
CA GLY A 76 6.19 -8.31 -0.99
C GLY A 76 7.63 -8.75 -1.22
N TYR A 77 8.13 -9.61 -0.33
CA TYR A 77 9.54 -10.01 -0.19
C TYR A 77 10.55 -8.84 -0.19
N ASP A 78 10.80 -8.26 0.98
CA ASP A 78 11.97 -7.40 1.22
C ASP A 78 12.93 -8.03 2.23
N ARG A 79 14.13 -8.39 1.76
CA ARG A 79 15.27 -8.82 2.61
C ARG A 79 15.63 -7.84 3.75
N TRP A 80 15.11 -6.61 3.73
CA TRP A 80 15.38 -5.56 4.70
C TRP A 80 14.12 -4.98 5.39
N GLY A 81 12.91 -5.47 5.10
CA GLY A 81 11.65 -4.94 5.64
C GLY A 81 10.47 -5.92 5.52
N LEU A 82 9.35 -5.63 6.19
CA LEU A 82 8.13 -6.44 6.08
C LEU A 82 7.40 -6.10 4.76
N CYS A 83 6.61 -7.06 4.28
CA CYS A 83 6.13 -7.14 2.91
C CYS A 83 4.75 -6.50 2.76
N HIS A 84 3.76 -7.02 3.50
CA HIS A 84 2.54 -6.30 3.81
C HIS A 84 2.50 -6.00 5.31
N GLU A 85 2.25 -4.75 5.66
CA GLU A 85 2.11 -4.29 7.04
C GLU A 85 0.68 -3.80 7.26
N PHE A 86 0.10 -4.23 8.38
CA PHE A 86 -1.22 -3.84 8.81
C PHE A 86 -1.36 -3.90 10.33
N PRO A 87 -2.03 -2.94 10.99
CA PRO A 87 -2.30 -1.59 10.49
C PRO A 87 -1.01 -0.85 10.14
N ALA A 88 -1.08 0.14 9.26
CA ALA A 88 0.10 0.89 8.83
C ALA A 88 0.81 1.53 10.04
N GLY A 89 2.14 1.35 10.12
CA GLY A 89 2.96 1.87 11.22
C GLY A 89 3.02 0.98 12.46
N SER A 90 2.34 -0.19 12.47
CA SER A 90 2.42 -1.18 13.55
C SER A 90 3.85 -1.66 13.80
N MET A 91 4.69 -1.69 12.75
CA MET A 91 6.08 -2.11 12.85
C MET A 91 6.91 -1.16 13.70
N LEU A 92 6.77 0.15 13.47
CA LEU A 92 7.51 1.17 14.22
C LEU A 92 7.10 1.22 15.70
N LYS A 93 5.82 0.93 15.96
CA LYS A 93 5.21 1.04 17.28
C LYS A 93 5.51 -0.18 18.16
N ASP A 94 5.20 -1.37 17.65
CA ASP A 94 5.15 -2.60 18.46
C ASP A 94 6.05 -3.72 17.89
N GLY A 95 6.72 -3.51 16.75
CA GLY A 95 7.62 -4.49 16.13
C GLY A 95 6.91 -5.72 15.53
N CYS A 96 5.62 -5.60 15.24
CA CYS A 96 4.71 -6.61 14.65
C CYS A 96 4.09 -6.04 13.36
N CYS A 97 3.57 -6.79 12.37
CA CYS A 97 3.66 -8.19 11.96
C CYS A 97 3.73 -8.18 10.42
N THR A 98 4.41 -9.14 9.77
CA THR A 98 4.27 -9.26 8.30
C THR A 98 2.96 -9.97 8.02
N TYR A 99 2.21 -9.45 7.07
CA TYR A 99 1.14 -10.18 6.41
C TYR A 99 1.63 -10.54 5.02
N TYR A 100 1.26 -11.72 4.56
CA TYR A 100 1.46 -12.14 3.19
C TYR A 100 2.90 -11.95 2.67
N TRP A 101 3.75 -12.96 2.87
CA TRP A 101 5.18 -12.83 2.68
C TRP A 101 5.58 -12.42 1.25
N THR A 102 4.97 -13.05 0.26
CA THR A 102 5.23 -12.73 -1.15
C THR A 102 4.07 -13.16 -2.04
N ALA A 103 3.82 -12.39 -3.09
CA ALA A 103 2.92 -12.71 -4.18
C ALA A 103 3.50 -12.22 -5.51
N SER A 104 3.04 -12.80 -6.61
CA SER A 104 3.41 -12.41 -7.97
C SER A 104 2.37 -12.90 -8.96
N PRO A 105 2.25 -12.29 -10.17
CA PRO A 105 1.69 -13.00 -11.31
C PRO A 105 2.30 -14.38 -11.48
N MET A 106 1.45 -15.31 -11.92
CA MET A 106 1.83 -16.61 -12.42
C MET A 106 1.15 -16.84 -13.76
N VAL A 107 1.90 -17.31 -14.74
CA VAL A 107 1.40 -17.64 -16.07
C VAL A 107 2.03 -18.91 -16.58
N GLY A 108 1.24 -19.75 -17.23
CA GLY A 108 1.69 -21.03 -17.74
C GLY A 108 0.89 -21.46 -18.94
N GLY A 109 1.55 -22.09 -19.90
CA GLY A 109 0.93 -22.56 -21.13
C GLY A 109 1.82 -23.52 -21.89
N LEU A 110 1.34 -23.97 -23.04
CA LEU A 110 2.06 -24.88 -23.91
C LEU A 110 2.66 -24.11 -25.10
N ILE A 111 3.96 -24.26 -25.28
CA ILE A 111 4.70 -23.83 -26.47
C ILE A 111 5.09 -25.10 -27.23
N ASN A 112 4.62 -25.23 -28.48
CA ASN A 112 4.84 -26.43 -29.29
C ASN A 112 4.41 -27.76 -28.60
N GLY A 113 3.46 -27.69 -27.67
CA GLY A 113 2.95 -28.82 -26.90
C GLY A 113 3.73 -29.15 -25.62
N GLU A 114 4.79 -28.39 -25.30
CA GLU A 114 5.56 -28.53 -24.07
C GLU A 114 5.25 -27.39 -23.10
N PRO A 115 5.16 -27.66 -21.78
CA PRO A 115 4.80 -26.65 -20.78
C PRO A 115 5.93 -25.65 -20.52
N SER A 116 5.54 -24.40 -20.32
CA SER A 116 6.39 -23.32 -19.86
C SER A 116 5.62 -22.46 -18.87
N VAL A 117 6.27 -22.09 -17.76
CA VAL A 117 5.66 -21.34 -16.64
C VAL A 117 6.58 -20.21 -16.23
N ALA A 118 6.03 -19.04 -15.93
CA ALA A 118 6.73 -17.92 -15.30
C ALA A 118 5.99 -17.48 -14.03
N VAL A 119 6.74 -17.27 -12.94
CA VAL A 119 6.20 -16.86 -11.64
C VAL A 119 7.25 -16.13 -10.83
N GLY A 120 6.96 -14.94 -10.31
CA GLY A 120 7.89 -14.12 -9.54
C GLY A 120 7.94 -14.43 -8.04
N VAL A 121 7.22 -15.45 -7.56
CA VAL A 121 7.32 -15.92 -6.17
C VAL A 121 8.69 -16.54 -5.95
N ARG A 122 9.39 -16.07 -4.93
CA ARG A 122 10.75 -16.51 -4.62
C ARG A 122 10.87 -18.03 -4.45
N GLY A 123 11.79 -18.64 -5.19
CA GLY A 123 12.11 -20.07 -5.08
C GLY A 123 11.02 -20.99 -5.65
N SER A 124 10.00 -20.40 -6.27
CA SER A 124 8.91 -21.12 -6.91
C SER A 124 9.29 -21.53 -8.32
N VAL A 125 8.95 -22.77 -8.70
CA VAL A 125 9.28 -23.44 -9.97
C VAL A 125 10.77 -23.67 -10.17
N ARG A 126 11.61 -22.68 -9.91
CA ARG A 126 13.06 -22.67 -9.99
C ARG A 126 13.61 -21.93 -8.76
N ASP A 127 14.73 -22.38 -8.23
CA ASP A 127 15.37 -21.85 -7.01
C ASP A 127 16.05 -20.47 -7.25
N HIS A 128 15.32 -19.49 -7.79
CA HIS A 128 15.76 -18.10 -8.00
C HIS A 128 14.63 -17.08 -7.79
N GLU A 129 14.99 -15.80 -7.72
CA GLU A 129 14.12 -14.68 -7.30
C GLU A 129 13.66 -13.79 -8.48
N GLU A 130 13.99 -14.16 -9.72
CA GLU A 130 14.20 -13.19 -10.81
C GLU A 130 13.55 -13.66 -12.13
N GLU A 131 12.25 -13.96 -12.07
CA GLU A 131 11.48 -14.57 -13.18
C GLU A 131 10.86 -13.57 -14.14
N PHE A 132 10.60 -12.37 -13.63
CA PHE A 132 10.12 -11.25 -14.41
C PHE A 132 11.16 -10.14 -14.40
N GLU A 133 11.42 -9.58 -15.58
CA GLU A 133 12.38 -8.50 -15.77
C GLU A 133 11.67 -7.18 -16.06
N PRO A 134 11.97 -6.09 -15.32
CA PRO A 134 11.45 -4.78 -15.62
C PRO A 134 11.89 -4.30 -17.01
N LEU A 135 10.98 -3.62 -17.71
CA LEU A 135 11.27 -3.10 -19.04
C LEU A 135 11.98 -1.73 -18.94
N PRO A 136 13.12 -1.52 -19.65
CA PRO A 136 13.84 -0.26 -19.60
C PRO A 136 13.01 0.93 -20.09
N GLY A 137 13.16 2.08 -19.41
CA GLY A 137 12.52 3.34 -19.81
C GLY A 137 11.12 3.56 -19.24
N TYR A 138 10.64 2.67 -18.37
CA TYR A 138 9.38 2.83 -17.64
C TYR A 138 9.55 3.49 -16.26
N ASP A 139 10.78 3.78 -15.84
CA ASP A 139 11.10 4.51 -14.61
C ASP A 139 11.97 5.75 -14.88
N ALA A 140 11.96 6.70 -13.94
CA ALA A 140 12.78 7.92 -13.98
C ALA A 140 14.28 7.69 -13.72
N GLY A 141 14.70 6.48 -13.33
CA GLY A 141 16.08 6.18 -12.93
C GLY A 141 16.45 6.71 -11.55
N VAL A 142 15.49 7.18 -10.75
CA VAL A 142 15.71 7.70 -9.39
C VAL A 142 15.20 6.73 -8.35
N SER A 143 15.91 6.63 -7.24
CA SER A 143 15.41 5.99 -6.03
C SER A 143 15.82 6.83 -4.82
N ASP A 144 14.89 7.03 -3.90
CA ASP A 144 15.20 7.64 -2.62
C ASP A 144 15.94 6.65 -1.69
N THR A 145 16.44 7.14 -0.56
CA THR A 145 17.27 6.33 0.36
C THR A 145 16.52 5.21 1.05
N GLU A 146 15.19 5.30 1.12
CA GLU A 146 14.31 4.34 1.78
C GLU A 146 13.59 3.41 0.79
N ALA A 147 13.82 3.60 -0.51
CA ALA A 147 13.15 2.91 -1.60
C ALA A 147 11.62 3.05 -1.53
N ASN A 148 11.14 4.25 -1.20
CA ASN A 148 9.76 4.67 -1.35
C ASN A 148 9.49 5.17 -2.78
N ILE A 149 10.50 5.65 -3.48
CA ILE A 149 10.43 6.12 -4.86
C ILE A 149 11.35 5.23 -5.70
N GLY A 150 10.83 4.64 -6.77
CA GLY A 150 11.57 3.72 -7.62
C GLY A 150 10.71 3.14 -8.73
N ILE A 151 9.42 2.99 -8.47
CA ILE A 151 8.37 2.71 -9.44
C ILE A 151 7.62 4.02 -9.73
N ALA A 152 7.06 4.16 -10.92
CA ALA A 152 6.26 5.33 -11.26
C ALA A 152 4.93 5.32 -10.48
N PHE A 153 4.62 6.45 -9.82
CA PHE A 153 3.40 6.65 -9.07
C PHE A 153 2.59 7.86 -9.56
N SER A 154 1.27 7.72 -9.67
CA SER A 154 0.38 8.78 -10.15
C SER A 154 0.47 10.09 -9.36
N ASP A 155 0.78 10.03 -8.05
CA ASP A 155 0.93 11.17 -7.15
C ASP A 155 2.38 11.70 -7.04
N MET A 156 3.34 11.10 -7.75
CA MET A 156 4.75 11.51 -7.75
C MET A 156 5.28 11.62 -9.19
N PRO A 157 4.96 12.69 -9.93
CA PRO A 157 5.41 12.86 -11.32
C PRO A 157 6.93 12.79 -11.54
N GLU A 158 7.74 13.08 -10.52
CA GLU A 158 9.20 12.93 -10.52
C GLU A 158 9.68 11.47 -10.63
N SER A 159 8.81 10.50 -10.33
CA SER A 159 9.08 9.07 -10.50
C SER A 159 8.86 8.59 -11.94
N TRP A 160 8.26 9.43 -12.80
CA TRP A 160 7.92 9.07 -14.18
C TRP A 160 9.12 9.27 -15.11
N PRO A 161 9.27 8.44 -16.17
CA PRO A 161 10.24 8.74 -17.21
C PRO A 161 9.92 10.08 -17.88
N SER A 162 10.95 10.77 -18.38
CA SER A 162 10.77 12.07 -19.08
C SER A 162 9.82 11.99 -20.28
N ALA A 163 9.67 10.80 -20.86
CA ALA A 163 8.62 10.41 -21.78
C ALA A 163 8.40 8.90 -21.63
N TRP A 164 7.15 8.46 -21.58
CA TRP A 164 6.82 7.05 -21.64
C TRP A 164 7.37 6.41 -22.92
N ALA A 165 7.87 5.19 -22.79
CA ALA A 165 8.38 4.43 -23.92
C ALA A 165 7.30 4.29 -25.02
N ARG A 166 7.72 4.50 -26.28
CA ARG A 166 6.89 4.32 -27.48
C ARG A 166 7.53 3.26 -28.36
N GLU A 167 6.94 2.08 -28.43
CA GLU A 167 7.52 0.88 -29.04
C GLU A 167 7.24 0.81 -30.55
N ASP A 168 6.37 1.68 -31.07
CA ASP A 168 6.14 1.92 -32.49
C ASP A 168 7.23 2.75 -33.20
N ASP A 169 8.14 3.40 -32.45
CA ASP A 169 9.20 4.25 -33.01
C ASP A 169 10.42 3.41 -33.46
N PRO A 170 10.75 3.37 -34.77
CA PRO A 170 11.92 2.65 -35.29
C PRO A 170 13.27 3.25 -34.85
N THR A 171 13.29 4.31 -34.04
CA THR A 171 14.50 4.84 -33.39
C THR A 171 14.94 4.09 -32.13
N GLY A 172 14.18 3.07 -31.68
CA GLY A 172 14.72 2.00 -30.81
C GLY A 172 14.60 2.24 -29.30
N THR A 173 13.45 2.71 -28.85
CA THR A 173 13.11 2.85 -27.43
C THR A 173 12.98 1.52 -26.68
N PHE A 174 12.70 0.41 -27.38
CA PHE A 174 12.57 -0.89 -26.74
C PHE A 174 13.02 -2.10 -27.61
N MET A 175 13.80 -3.00 -27.01
CA MET A 175 14.24 -4.29 -27.58
C MET A 175 14.44 -5.30 -26.44
N SER A 176 13.66 -6.40 -26.41
CA SER A 176 14.01 -7.58 -25.61
C SER A 176 14.78 -8.59 -26.45
N VAL A 177 15.95 -9.00 -26.00
CA VAL A 177 16.79 -9.97 -26.70
C VAL A 177 16.51 -11.35 -26.14
N ILE A 178 16.00 -12.25 -26.97
CA ILE A 178 15.85 -13.65 -26.62
C ILE A 178 17.16 -14.38 -26.92
N HIS A 179 17.59 -15.20 -25.98
CA HIS A 179 18.74 -16.08 -26.12
C HIS A 179 18.29 -17.54 -26.16
N ASP A 180 18.45 -18.21 -27.30
CA ASP A 180 18.19 -19.66 -27.38
C ASP A 180 19.32 -20.50 -26.74
N ILE A 181 19.12 -21.82 -26.67
CA ILE A 181 20.10 -22.76 -26.09
C ILE A 181 21.44 -22.83 -26.87
N GLU A 182 21.44 -22.40 -28.13
CA GLU A 182 22.63 -22.35 -29.00
C GLU A 182 23.34 -20.98 -28.92
N GLY A 183 22.78 -20.04 -28.16
CA GLY A 183 23.26 -18.67 -28.00
C GLY A 183 22.91 -17.75 -29.18
N ASN A 184 22.02 -18.18 -30.08
CA ASN A 184 21.48 -17.30 -31.11
C ASN A 184 20.60 -16.24 -30.45
N LYS A 185 20.62 -15.03 -31.03
CA LYS A 185 19.86 -13.89 -30.55
C LYS A 185 18.71 -13.62 -31.50
N ASP A 186 17.50 -13.65 -30.97
CA ASP A 186 16.33 -13.07 -31.61
C ASP A 186 15.98 -11.78 -30.87
N THR A 187 15.26 -10.87 -31.53
CA THR A 187 14.79 -9.65 -30.87
C THR A 187 13.29 -9.56 -31.02
N LEU A 188 12.63 -9.38 -29.89
CA LEU A 188 11.21 -9.13 -29.83
C LEU A 188 10.94 -7.62 -29.91
N TYR A 189 9.95 -7.27 -30.73
CA TYR A 189 9.45 -5.92 -30.92
C TYR A 189 7.93 -5.94 -30.77
N PHE A 190 7.39 -5.00 -30.00
CA PHE A 190 5.97 -5.00 -29.63
C PHE A 190 5.28 -3.70 -30.06
N PRO A 191 5.18 -3.44 -31.38
CA PRO A 191 4.55 -2.21 -31.85
C PRO A 191 3.08 -2.18 -31.43
N GLY A 192 2.65 -1.12 -30.74
CA GLY A 192 1.24 -0.90 -30.40
C GLY A 192 0.76 -1.59 -29.12
N VAL A 193 1.67 -1.92 -28.20
CA VAL A 193 1.35 -2.52 -26.88
C VAL A 193 1.56 -1.51 -25.74
N GLU A 194 1.70 -0.23 -26.05
CA GLU A 194 1.84 0.84 -25.06
C GLU A 194 0.54 1.04 -24.27
N PRO A 195 0.62 1.44 -22.99
CA PRO A 195 -0.57 1.78 -22.23
C PRO A 195 -1.24 3.04 -22.81
N GLU A 196 -2.56 3.13 -22.63
CA GLU A 196 -3.27 4.37 -22.89
C GLU A 196 -2.89 5.40 -21.82
N LEU A 197 -2.52 6.62 -22.24
CA LEU A 197 -2.20 7.69 -21.31
C LEU A 197 -3.47 8.45 -20.94
N GLY A 198 -3.67 8.62 -19.63
CA GLY A 198 -4.75 9.40 -19.07
C GLY A 198 -4.57 10.91 -19.24
N PRO A 199 -5.55 11.70 -18.75
CA PRO A 199 -5.55 13.15 -18.84
C PRO A 199 -4.34 13.83 -18.20
N SER A 200 -3.78 13.23 -17.14
CA SER A 200 -2.57 13.71 -16.44
C SER A 200 -1.27 13.28 -17.13
N GLY A 201 -1.35 12.41 -18.15
CA GLY A 201 -0.20 11.77 -18.77
C GLY A 201 0.32 10.54 -18.03
N PHE A 202 -0.31 10.13 -16.93
CA PHE A 202 -0.07 8.84 -16.29
C PHE A 202 -0.79 7.72 -17.07
N PRO A 203 -0.22 6.50 -17.19
CA PRO A 203 -0.87 5.34 -17.79
C PRO A 203 -2.17 4.95 -17.08
N ASP A 204 -3.30 5.04 -17.77
CA ASP A 204 -4.60 4.72 -17.19
C ASP A 204 -4.71 3.22 -16.93
N ALA A 205 -5.13 2.87 -15.71
CA ALA A 205 -5.49 1.50 -15.38
C ALA A 205 -6.73 1.08 -16.19
N PRO A 206 -6.81 -0.16 -16.71
CA PRO A 206 -7.94 -0.63 -17.51
C PRO A 206 -9.16 -0.98 -16.64
N CYS A 207 -9.48 -0.12 -15.68
CA CYS A 207 -10.70 -0.15 -14.91
C CYS A 207 -11.35 1.23 -14.81
N GLY A 208 -10.93 2.26 -15.55
CA GLY A 208 -11.55 3.58 -15.50
C GLY A 208 -10.79 4.56 -16.39
N ILE A 209 -11.26 5.80 -16.51
CA ILE A 209 -10.52 6.87 -17.23
C ILE A 209 -9.89 7.81 -16.22
N GLY A 210 -8.59 8.04 -16.34
CA GLY A 210 -7.79 8.81 -15.39
C GLY A 210 -7.36 8.02 -14.17
N VAL A 211 -6.70 8.73 -13.25
CA VAL A 211 -6.28 8.20 -11.94
C VAL A 211 -7.52 8.02 -11.05
N GLN A 212 -7.81 6.77 -10.70
CA GLN A 212 -8.93 6.32 -9.89
C GLN A 212 -8.63 6.38 -8.40
N ALA A 213 -7.44 5.94 -7.97
CA ALA A 213 -7.01 5.87 -6.56
C ALA A 213 -6.09 7.05 -6.15
N GLU A 214 -5.92 7.29 -4.85
CA GLU A 214 -4.98 8.32 -4.36
C GLU A 214 -3.53 8.06 -4.74
N ARG A 215 -3.15 6.79 -4.91
CA ARG A 215 -1.91 6.38 -5.55
C ARG A 215 -2.14 5.18 -6.45
N GLU A 216 -1.60 5.28 -7.65
CA GLU A 216 -1.50 4.18 -8.60
C GLU A 216 -0.04 3.95 -8.94
N ALA A 217 0.43 2.72 -8.77
CA ALA A 217 1.70 2.26 -9.32
C ALA A 217 1.53 1.87 -10.77
N TYR A 218 2.53 2.16 -11.60
CA TYR A 218 2.62 1.58 -12.94
C TYR A 218 4.04 1.12 -13.26
N PHE A 219 4.16 -0.11 -13.73
CA PHE A 219 5.39 -0.65 -14.28
C PHE A 219 5.10 -1.81 -15.23
N VAL A 220 6.10 -2.18 -16.01
CA VAL A 220 5.96 -3.23 -17.03
C VAL A 220 7.09 -4.23 -16.90
N VAL A 221 6.76 -5.51 -17.00
CA VAL A 221 7.72 -6.62 -16.94
C VAL A 221 7.56 -7.59 -18.10
N THR A 222 8.58 -8.42 -18.33
CA THR A 222 8.54 -9.56 -19.25
C THR A 222 9.14 -10.81 -18.60
N ASP A 223 8.70 -12.00 -19.01
CA ASP A 223 9.22 -13.29 -18.53
C ASP A 223 10.50 -13.75 -19.25
N ASN A 224 10.99 -12.95 -20.19
CA ASN A 224 12.20 -13.22 -20.98
C ASN A 224 13.44 -12.53 -20.38
N ASP A 225 13.73 -12.79 -19.10
CA ASP A 225 15.02 -12.41 -18.50
C ASP A 225 16.14 -13.22 -19.19
N PRO A 226 17.15 -12.56 -19.79
CA PRO A 226 18.22 -13.23 -20.55
C PRO A 226 19.30 -13.87 -19.66
N ALA A 227 19.29 -13.63 -18.36
CA ALA A 227 20.31 -14.06 -17.40
C ALA A 227 19.76 -15.02 -16.34
N GLU A 228 18.60 -14.68 -15.77
CA GLU A 228 17.89 -15.45 -14.75
C GLU A 228 16.45 -15.73 -15.24
N GLY A 229 15.59 -16.45 -14.52
CA GLY A 229 14.20 -16.64 -14.96
C GLY A 229 13.94 -17.87 -15.86
N ASN A 230 12.78 -17.88 -16.53
CA ASN A 230 12.36 -18.90 -17.49
C ASN A 230 13.16 -18.83 -18.80
N THR A 231 14.44 -19.19 -18.71
CA THR A 231 15.34 -19.26 -19.87
C THR A 231 15.21 -20.59 -20.60
N PHE A 232 15.64 -20.64 -21.86
CA PHE A 232 15.79 -21.90 -22.61
C PHE A 232 16.68 -22.92 -21.89
N ALA A 233 17.68 -22.46 -21.15
CA ALA A 233 18.56 -23.34 -20.37
C ALA A 233 17.85 -23.93 -19.15
N SER A 234 17.03 -23.14 -18.46
CA SER A 234 16.30 -23.56 -17.26
C SER A 234 15.12 -24.49 -17.58
N ASN A 235 14.47 -24.29 -18.73
CA ASN A 235 13.27 -25.02 -19.16
C ASN A 235 13.55 -25.97 -20.35
N ASN A 236 14.63 -26.74 -20.29
CA ASN A 236 14.94 -27.84 -21.23
C ASN A 236 14.81 -27.51 -22.74
N GLY A 237 15.05 -26.26 -23.13
CA GLY A 237 14.96 -25.79 -24.51
C GLY A 237 13.57 -25.30 -24.97
N VAL A 238 12.54 -25.29 -24.12
CA VAL A 238 11.23 -24.68 -24.41
C VAL A 238 11.34 -23.15 -24.33
N GLY A 239 11.95 -22.65 -23.26
CA GLY A 239 12.17 -21.22 -23.02
C GLY A 239 10.92 -20.47 -22.51
N PRO A 240 11.00 -19.12 -22.46
CA PRO A 240 9.94 -18.30 -21.92
C PRO A 240 8.70 -18.31 -22.80
N LEU A 241 7.56 -17.94 -22.21
CA LEU A 241 6.30 -17.76 -22.92
C LEU A 241 6.34 -16.53 -23.83
N ASN A 242 7.28 -15.61 -23.58
CA ASN A 242 7.41 -14.32 -24.28
C ASN A 242 6.16 -13.49 -24.07
N VAL A 243 5.91 -13.18 -22.80
CA VAL A 243 4.78 -12.40 -22.35
C VAL A 243 5.26 -11.08 -21.75
N ARG A 244 4.40 -10.08 -21.87
CA ARG A 244 4.54 -8.77 -21.23
C ARG A 244 3.42 -8.61 -20.22
N PHE A 245 3.73 -8.12 -19.04
CA PHE A 245 2.74 -7.70 -18.06
C PHE A 245 2.85 -6.19 -17.85
N ASP A 246 1.79 -5.47 -18.16
CA ASP A 246 1.56 -4.13 -17.66
C ASP A 246 0.84 -4.25 -16.32
N VAL A 247 1.42 -3.71 -15.25
CA VAL A 247 0.95 -3.88 -13.88
C VAL A 247 0.57 -2.53 -13.31
N TRP A 248 -0.68 -2.44 -12.83
CA TRP A 248 -1.17 -1.36 -12.00
C TRP A 248 -1.46 -1.85 -10.59
N VAL A 249 -1.13 -1.03 -9.60
CA VAL A 249 -1.49 -1.28 -8.19
C VAL A 249 -2.15 -0.02 -7.64
N LEU A 250 -3.42 -0.13 -7.24
CA LEU A 250 -4.25 0.97 -6.75
C LEU A 250 -4.32 0.89 -5.22
N ASN A 251 -4.01 1.99 -4.55
CA ASN A 251 -4.06 2.09 -3.09
C ASN A 251 -4.89 3.30 -2.66
N TYR A 252 -5.88 3.02 -1.80
CA TYR A 252 -6.84 4.00 -1.32
C TYR A 252 -6.52 4.40 0.12
N SER A 253 -6.82 5.65 0.50
CA SER A 253 -6.62 6.14 1.88
C SER A 253 -7.91 6.50 2.61
N LEU A 254 -9.05 6.36 1.96
CA LEU A 254 -10.38 6.64 2.52
C LEU A 254 -10.85 5.48 3.39
N SER A 255 -11.78 5.76 4.30
CA SER A 255 -12.42 4.75 5.16
C SER A 255 -12.98 3.56 4.36
N PHE A 256 -13.30 3.80 3.08
CA PHE A 256 -13.59 2.75 2.12
C PHE A 256 -12.31 2.32 1.37
N GLY A 257 -11.78 1.14 1.70
CA GLY A 257 -10.74 0.47 0.90
C GLY A 257 -9.30 0.75 1.33
N ASN A 258 -9.09 1.45 2.45
CA ASN A 258 -7.77 1.67 3.04
C ASN A 258 -7.09 0.37 3.53
N ASP A 259 -7.85 -0.68 3.82
CA ASP A 259 -7.35 -1.97 4.30
C ASP A 259 -6.92 -2.93 3.18
N GLY A 260 -6.67 -2.42 1.97
CA GLY A 260 -6.28 -3.26 0.85
C GLY A 260 -5.76 -2.52 -0.38
N LEU A 261 -5.53 -3.31 -1.42
CA LEU A 261 -4.91 -2.93 -2.69
C LEU A 261 -5.63 -3.64 -3.83
N VAL A 262 -5.84 -2.96 -4.95
CA VAL A 262 -6.32 -3.58 -6.19
C VAL A 262 -5.16 -3.69 -7.17
N PHE A 263 -4.93 -4.89 -7.67
CA PHE A 263 -3.91 -5.19 -8.67
C PHE A 263 -4.58 -5.50 -10.00
N ILE A 264 -4.20 -4.78 -11.03
CA ILE A 264 -4.70 -4.98 -12.38
C ILE A 264 -3.51 -5.33 -13.25
N GLN A 265 -3.63 -6.45 -13.96
CA GLN A 265 -2.53 -6.99 -14.73
C GLN A 265 -2.98 -7.34 -16.14
N GLN A 266 -2.35 -6.70 -17.11
CA GLN A 266 -2.56 -6.99 -18.52
C GLN A 266 -1.39 -7.84 -19.02
N MET A 267 -1.63 -9.14 -19.17
CA MET A 267 -0.73 -10.05 -19.85
C MET A 267 -0.95 -9.95 -21.37
N THR A 268 0.09 -9.66 -22.14
CA THR A 268 0.06 -9.69 -23.60
C THR A 268 0.99 -10.80 -24.11
N ASN A 269 0.52 -11.63 -25.04
CA ASN A 269 1.41 -12.51 -25.77
C ASN A 269 2.18 -11.68 -26.79
N VAL A 270 3.46 -11.52 -26.53
CA VAL A 270 4.33 -10.69 -27.34
C VAL A 270 5.33 -11.53 -28.17
N GLY A 271 5.28 -12.86 -28.00
CA GLY A 271 6.01 -13.83 -28.79
C GLY A 271 5.49 -14.05 -30.21
N LYS A 272 6.14 -14.96 -30.93
CA LYS A 272 5.78 -15.32 -32.32
C LYS A 272 4.77 -16.47 -32.41
N ASP A 273 4.65 -17.24 -31.34
CA ASP A 273 3.84 -18.45 -31.27
C ASP A 273 2.58 -18.23 -30.43
N THR A 274 1.52 -18.97 -30.74
CA THR A 274 0.33 -19.02 -29.89
C THR A 274 0.65 -19.81 -28.63
N ILE A 275 0.43 -19.21 -27.46
CA ILE A 275 0.45 -19.92 -26.18
C ILE A 275 -0.83 -20.75 -26.09
N LYS A 276 -0.70 -22.08 -26.05
CA LYS A 276 -1.86 -22.98 -26.00
C LYS A 276 -2.21 -23.35 -24.57
N GLU A 277 -3.50 -23.53 -24.29
CA GLU A 277 -3.99 -23.93 -22.95
C GLU A 277 -3.39 -23.08 -21.82
N CYS A 278 -3.35 -21.75 -22.02
CA CYS A 278 -2.79 -20.79 -21.10
C CYS A 278 -3.67 -20.63 -19.86
N TYR A 279 -3.03 -20.53 -18.71
CA TYR A 279 -3.61 -20.11 -17.44
C TYR A 279 -2.88 -18.85 -16.97
N VAL A 280 -3.61 -17.92 -16.36
CA VAL A 280 -3.04 -16.70 -15.78
C VAL A 280 -3.69 -16.42 -14.43
N GLY A 281 -2.89 -15.95 -13.48
CA GLY A 281 -3.35 -15.60 -12.15
C GLY A 281 -2.20 -15.25 -11.23
N ILE A 282 -2.28 -15.71 -9.99
CA ILE A 282 -1.38 -15.29 -8.91
C ILE A 282 -0.88 -16.54 -8.20
N ALA A 283 0.39 -16.52 -7.85
CA ALA A 283 0.96 -17.38 -6.83
C ALA A 283 1.32 -16.52 -5.61
N GLY A 284 1.18 -17.07 -4.41
CA GLY A 284 1.52 -16.32 -3.21
C GLY A 284 1.61 -17.17 -1.95
N ASP A 285 2.33 -16.64 -0.97
CA ASP A 285 2.62 -17.24 0.34
C ASP A 285 2.05 -16.36 1.47
N PRO A 286 0.73 -16.45 1.74
CA PRO A 286 0.08 -15.73 2.84
C PRO A 286 0.47 -16.22 4.24
N ASP A 287 1.10 -15.35 5.05
CA ASP A 287 1.40 -15.58 6.48
C ASP A 287 0.46 -14.68 7.33
N ALA A 288 -0.43 -15.22 8.18
CA ALA A 288 -1.55 -14.44 8.75
C ALA A 288 -1.76 -14.59 10.29
N PRO A 289 -1.07 -13.82 11.15
CA PRO A 289 0.03 -12.89 10.91
C PRO A 289 1.40 -13.54 11.17
N GLU A 290 2.45 -13.08 10.49
CA GLU A 290 3.82 -13.49 10.86
C GLU A 290 4.29 -12.78 12.15
N GLN A 291 4.19 -13.48 13.29
CA GLN A 291 4.75 -13.07 14.58
C GLN A 291 6.01 -13.88 14.93
N GLY A 292 7.19 -13.35 14.63
CA GLY A 292 8.45 -14.03 14.96
C GLY A 292 8.78 -15.19 14.00
N SER A 293 9.63 -16.13 14.44
CA SER A 293 10.36 -17.03 13.51
C SER A 293 9.62 -18.29 13.03
N ALA A 294 8.40 -18.56 13.50
CA ALA A 294 7.69 -19.82 13.19
C ALA A 294 6.15 -19.74 13.10
N GLU A 295 5.56 -18.53 13.10
CA GLU A 295 4.09 -18.38 13.21
C GLU A 295 3.31 -18.84 11.97
N TRP A 296 3.93 -18.79 10.80
CA TRP A 296 3.34 -19.17 9.52
C TRP A 296 2.99 -20.67 9.36
N THR A 297 3.39 -21.53 10.31
CA THR A 297 3.29 -23.00 10.13
C THR A 297 1.91 -23.58 10.35
N ASP A 298 0.95 -22.81 10.87
CA ASP A 298 -0.39 -23.30 11.15
C ASP A 298 -1.54 -22.40 10.70
N ASP A 299 -1.22 -21.53 9.77
CA ASP A 299 -2.18 -20.81 8.97
C ASP A 299 -3.08 -21.78 8.20
N MET A 300 -4.37 -21.47 8.18
CA MET A 300 -5.41 -22.22 7.50
C MET A 300 -6.06 -21.34 6.45
N ALA A 301 -6.56 -21.94 5.37
CA ALA A 301 -7.26 -21.20 4.32
C ALA A 301 -8.70 -21.67 4.08
N LEU A 302 -9.53 -20.77 3.54
CA LEU A 302 -10.82 -21.09 2.94
C LEU A 302 -10.86 -20.51 1.52
N PHE A 303 -11.67 -21.13 0.67
CA PHE A 303 -11.98 -20.60 -0.66
C PHE A 303 -13.49 -20.64 -0.89
N ILE A 304 -14.04 -19.50 -1.28
CA ILE A 304 -15.43 -19.31 -1.66
C ILE A 304 -15.47 -19.26 -3.19
N GLN A 305 -15.79 -20.40 -3.80
CA GLN A 305 -15.96 -20.46 -5.25
C GLN A 305 -17.26 -19.76 -5.68
N LYS A 306 -17.40 -19.51 -6.97
CA LYS A 306 -18.68 -19.06 -7.53
C LYS A 306 -19.80 -20.05 -7.21
N ASP A 307 -20.94 -19.54 -6.74
CA ASP A 307 -22.10 -20.31 -6.33
C ASP A 307 -21.79 -21.41 -5.28
N ASP A 308 -20.88 -21.14 -4.35
CA ASP A 308 -20.44 -22.10 -3.32
C ASP A 308 -21.63 -22.62 -2.47
N PRO A 309 -21.95 -23.93 -2.52
CA PRO A 309 -23.07 -24.49 -1.77
C PRO A 309 -22.85 -24.51 -0.26
N HIS A 310 -21.61 -24.34 0.19
CA HIS A 310 -21.17 -24.36 1.59
C HIS A 310 -20.79 -22.98 2.11
N ILE A 311 -21.12 -21.90 1.41
CA ILE A 311 -20.76 -20.53 1.85
C ILE A 311 -21.22 -20.23 3.29
N ALA A 312 -22.42 -20.69 3.67
CA ALA A 312 -22.97 -20.49 5.01
C ALA A 312 -22.32 -21.37 6.09
N ASP A 313 -21.61 -22.44 5.69
CA ASP A 313 -20.78 -23.24 6.60
C ASP A 313 -19.39 -22.61 6.79
N LYS A 314 -18.91 -21.84 5.80
CA LYS A 314 -17.56 -21.26 5.75
C LYS A 314 -17.49 -19.86 6.39
N LEU A 315 -18.48 -19.00 6.12
CA LEU A 315 -18.46 -17.60 6.51
C LEU A 315 -19.49 -17.26 7.60
N VAL A 316 -19.13 -16.32 8.48
CA VAL A 316 -20.06 -15.80 9.52
C VAL A 316 -21.15 -14.88 8.97
N ASP A 317 -20.92 -14.26 7.81
CA ASP A 317 -21.88 -13.39 7.13
C ASP A 317 -21.93 -13.72 5.63
N THR A 318 -23.14 -13.99 5.15
CA THR A 318 -23.42 -14.30 3.73
C THR A 318 -24.43 -13.32 3.12
N THR A 319 -24.68 -12.18 3.76
CA THR A 319 -25.40 -11.08 3.12
C THR A 319 -24.65 -10.66 1.85
N ASP A 320 -25.39 -10.36 0.79
CA ASP A 320 -24.82 -10.02 -0.51
C ASP A 320 -23.81 -11.05 -1.04
N ALA A 321 -24.06 -12.35 -0.83
CA ALA A 321 -23.20 -13.46 -1.26
C ALA A 321 -22.77 -13.43 -2.74
N HIS A 322 -23.53 -12.74 -3.60
CA HIS A 322 -23.15 -12.51 -5.00
C HIS A 322 -21.83 -11.72 -5.14
N LEU A 323 -21.44 -10.93 -4.13
CA LEU A 323 -20.19 -10.20 -4.05
C LEU A 323 -19.04 -11.02 -3.43
N LEU A 324 -19.29 -12.24 -2.95
CA LEU A 324 -18.31 -13.05 -2.20
C LEU A 324 -17.73 -14.21 -3.02
N SER A 325 -18.05 -14.32 -4.31
CA SER A 325 -17.46 -15.36 -5.19
C SER A 325 -15.98 -15.12 -5.45
N ASN A 326 -15.22 -16.20 -5.70
CA ASN A 326 -13.78 -16.18 -5.99
C ASN A 326 -12.94 -15.50 -4.89
N PHE A 327 -13.29 -15.76 -3.64
CA PHE A 327 -12.66 -15.17 -2.45
C PHE A 327 -11.89 -16.24 -1.68
N ALA A 328 -10.57 -16.07 -1.61
CA ALA A 328 -9.69 -16.84 -0.74
C ALA A 328 -9.42 -16.04 0.54
N LEU A 329 -9.31 -16.73 1.67
CA LEU A 329 -8.89 -16.13 2.93
C LEU A 329 -7.92 -17.04 3.68
N VAL A 330 -7.04 -16.45 4.48
CA VAL A 330 -6.12 -17.09 5.40
C VAL A 330 -6.30 -16.52 6.80
N TYR A 331 -6.19 -17.40 7.80
CA TYR A 331 -6.23 -17.08 9.21
C TYR A 331 -5.34 -18.04 9.99
N ASP A 332 -4.62 -17.51 10.98
CA ASP A 332 -4.04 -18.30 12.06
C ASP A 332 -5.18 -18.98 12.83
N ARG A 333 -5.13 -20.30 12.97
CA ARG A 333 -6.19 -21.09 13.59
C ARG A 333 -6.25 -20.97 15.11
N ASP A 334 -5.17 -20.58 15.78
CA ASP A 334 -5.11 -20.51 17.24
C ASP A 334 -4.79 -19.12 17.81
N ASP A 335 -4.50 -18.15 16.94
CA ASP A 335 -4.20 -16.75 17.26
C ASP A 335 -3.07 -16.65 18.30
N ALA A 336 -2.08 -17.54 18.27
CA ALA A 336 -1.15 -17.73 19.37
C ALA A 336 0.33 -17.93 18.96
N SER A 337 1.08 -16.82 18.99
CA SER A 337 2.53 -16.90 18.81
C SER A 337 3.35 -17.08 20.09
N ALA A 338 4.37 -17.93 19.98
CA ALA A 338 5.35 -18.13 21.04
C ALA A 338 6.11 -16.84 21.39
N GLY A 339 5.76 -16.23 22.52
CA GLY A 339 6.44 -15.06 23.07
C GLY A 339 5.82 -13.72 22.68
N PHE A 340 4.80 -13.72 21.82
CA PHE A 340 3.96 -12.55 21.57
C PHE A 340 2.64 -12.66 22.32
N LYS A 341 1.92 -11.54 22.43
CA LYS A 341 0.57 -11.55 22.94
C LYS A 341 -0.36 -11.72 21.75
N SER A 342 -1.14 -12.80 21.74
CA SER A 342 -2.40 -12.91 20.98
C SER A 342 -3.12 -11.57 20.99
N SER A 343 -3.53 -11.12 19.82
CA SER A 343 -3.83 -9.72 19.57
C SER A 343 -5.03 -9.50 18.66
N GLY A 344 -5.70 -10.58 18.21
CA GLY A 344 -6.77 -10.48 17.22
C GLY A 344 -6.23 -9.90 15.90
N ILE A 345 -5.02 -10.31 15.51
CA ILE A 345 -4.24 -9.66 14.46
C ILE A 345 -4.49 -10.38 13.13
N GLY A 346 -5.31 -9.74 12.30
CA GLY A 346 -5.36 -9.77 10.84
C GLY A 346 -5.65 -11.10 10.14
N TRP A 347 -6.85 -11.19 9.59
CA TRP A 347 -7.19 -12.15 8.55
C TRP A 347 -6.71 -11.60 7.21
N VAL A 348 -6.18 -12.44 6.32
CA VAL A 348 -5.72 -12.04 4.98
C VAL A 348 -6.73 -12.54 3.96
N GLY A 349 -7.11 -11.68 3.02
CA GLY A 349 -8.05 -11.98 1.95
C GLY A 349 -7.42 -11.68 0.60
N LEU A 350 -7.68 -12.57 -0.35
CA LEU A 350 -7.43 -12.34 -1.76
C LEU A 350 -8.72 -12.60 -2.53
N LYS A 351 -9.17 -11.61 -3.29
CA LYS A 351 -10.35 -11.74 -4.14
C LYS A 351 -9.96 -11.61 -5.60
N PHE A 352 -10.27 -12.64 -6.39
CA PHE A 352 -10.11 -12.60 -7.83
C PHE A 352 -11.34 -11.93 -8.46
N LEU A 353 -11.18 -10.69 -8.92
CA LEU A 353 -12.26 -9.79 -9.29
C LEU A 353 -12.76 -10.02 -10.73
N GLU A 354 -11.83 -10.17 -11.68
CA GLU A 354 -12.14 -10.42 -13.08
C GLU A 354 -10.97 -11.10 -13.80
N CYS A 355 -11.25 -11.88 -14.84
CA CYS A 355 -10.29 -12.22 -15.89
C CYS A 355 -10.99 -12.19 -17.26
N THR A 356 -10.52 -11.34 -18.17
CA THR A 356 -11.07 -11.22 -19.52
C THR A 356 -9.95 -11.34 -20.56
N LYS A 357 -10.14 -12.26 -21.50
CA LYS A 357 -9.28 -12.41 -22.68
C LYS A 357 -9.81 -11.56 -23.82
N PHE A 358 -8.93 -10.81 -24.47
CA PHE A 358 -9.18 -10.02 -25.66
C PHE A 358 -8.48 -10.65 -26.88
N ASN A 359 -9.26 -10.96 -27.91
CA ASN A 359 -8.79 -11.57 -29.15
C ASN A 359 -8.43 -10.50 -30.19
N SER A 360 -7.53 -10.83 -31.13
CA SER A 360 -7.11 -9.88 -32.18
C SER A 360 -8.23 -9.53 -33.18
N ASP A 361 -9.33 -10.29 -33.19
CA ASP A 361 -10.51 -10.01 -34.01
C ASP A 361 -11.49 -9.00 -33.36
N GLY A 362 -11.16 -8.51 -32.16
CA GLY A 362 -11.96 -7.55 -31.40
C GLY A 362 -13.04 -8.20 -30.53
N THR A 363 -13.11 -9.52 -30.45
CA THR A 363 -13.99 -10.22 -29.50
C THR A 363 -13.31 -10.40 -28.14
N ASP A 364 -14.09 -10.45 -27.07
CA ASP A 364 -13.63 -10.71 -25.71
C ASP A 364 -14.30 -11.95 -25.11
N SER A 365 -13.75 -12.48 -24.02
CA SER A 365 -14.29 -13.61 -23.27
C SER A 365 -13.89 -13.52 -21.81
N SER A 366 -14.87 -13.50 -20.91
CA SER A 366 -14.64 -13.48 -19.47
C SER A 366 -14.53 -14.90 -18.90
N TYR A 367 -13.67 -15.07 -17.92
CA TYR A 367 -13.35 -16.32 -17.23
C TYR A 367 -13.49 -16.13 -15.72
N ASP A 368 -14.06 -17.11 -15.05
CA ASP A 368 -13.98 -17.23 -13.59
C ASP A 368 -12.69 -17.97 -13.18
N VAL A 369 -12.37 -17.95 -11.89
CA VAL A 369 -11.32 -18.79 -11.31
C VAL A 369 -11.61 -20.25 -11.62
N SER A 370 -10.68 -20.91 -12.30
CA SER A 370 -10.77 -22.34 -12.62
C SER A 370 -9.88 -23.18 -11.72
N ASN A 371 -8.91 -22.58 -11.05
CA ASN A 371 -7.95 -23.25 -10.18
C ASN A 371 -7.77 -22.52 -8.85
N PHE A 372 -7.86 -23.27 -7.75
CA PHE A 372 -7.45 -22.85 -6.42
C PHE A 372 -6.72 -24.04 -5.81
N TYR A 373 -5.40 -23.94 -5.71
CA TYR A 373 -4.55 -25.02 -5.25
C TYR A 373 -3.65 -24.53 -4.12
N THR A 374 -3.69 -25.23 -2.98
CA THR A 374 -2.88 -24.94 -1.80
C THR A 374 -1.82 -26.00 -1.57
N TYR A 375 -0.66 -25.58 -1.09
CA TYR A 375 0.49 -26.42 -0.77
C TYR A 375 1.37 -25.72 0.26
N GLU A 376 2.13 -26.46 1.07
CA GLU A 376 3.21 -25.87 1.88
C GLU A 376 4.30 -25.35 0.95
N TYR A 377 4.95 -24.22 1.25
CA TYR A 377 6.11 -23.69 0.48
C TYR A 377 7.16 -24.76 0.20
N SER A 378 7.33 -25.64 1.18
CA SER A 378 8.19 -26.81 1.18
C SER A 378 7.94 -27.76 -0.01
N MET A 379 6.70 -27.85 -0.49
CA MET A 379 6.24 -28.72 -1.57
C MET A 379 6.12 -28.00 -2.91
N ASP A 380 6.61 -26.76 -3.01
CA ASP A 380 6.54 -26.00 -4.25
C ASP A 380 7.20 -26.76 -5.41
N SER A 381 6.63 -26.60 -6.59
CA SER A 381 7.11 -27.24 -7.80
C SER A 381 8.54 -26.79 -8.12
N GLN A 382 9.32 -27.70 -8.70
CA GLN A 382 10.74 -27.45 -9.02
C GLN A 382 11.02 -27.63 -10.53
N SER A 383 9.97 -27.51 -11.35
CA SER A 383 10.04 -27.49 -12.82
C SER A 383 8.74 -26.99 -13.44
N ASP A 384 8.81 -26.41 -14.64
CA ASP A 384 7.65 -25.93 -15.41
C ASP A 384 6.58 -27.00 -15.60
N ALA A 385 6.98 -28.22 -15.95
CA ALA A 385 6.05 -29.31 -16.18
C ALA A 385 5.25 -29.66 -14.92
N GLN A 386 5.91 -29.63 -13.76
CA GLN A 386 5.26 -29.87 -12.48
C GLN A 386 4.35 -28.70 -12.09
N ALA A 387 4.85 -27.47 -12.19
CA ALA A 387 4.08 -26.25 -11.89
C ALA A 387 2.79 -26.18 -12.73
N TYR A 388 2.94 -26.37 -14.03
CA TYR A 388 1.84 -26.36 -14.98
C TYR A 388 0.80 -27.45 -14.67
N THR A 389 1.25 -28.70 -14.52
CA THR A 389 0.34 -29.85 -14.38
C THR A 389 -0.29 -29.95 -12.99
N GLU A 390 0.51 -29.73 -11.93
CA GLU A 390 0.09 -30.00 -10.55
C GLU A 390 -0.51 -28.78 -9.87
N GLN A 391 0.00 -27.57 -10.14
CA GLN A 391 -0.41 -26.35 -9.46
C GLN A 391 -1.39 -25.51 -10.29
N MET A 392 -1.16 -25.39 -11.61
CA MET A 392 -2.02 -24.54 -12.46
C MET A 392 -3.24 -25.26 -13.02
N GLN A 393 -3.11 -26.54 -13.36
CA GLN A 393 -4.19 -27.35 -13.97
C GLN A 393 -4.98 -28.20 -12.95
N HIS A 394 -4.78 -28.01 -11.65
CA HIS A 394 -5.39 -28.86 -10.62
C HIS A 394 -6.92 -28.78 -10.61
N GLY A 395 -7.44 -27.58 -10.87
CA GLY A 395 -8.83 -27.22 -10.61
C GLY A 395 -9.01 -26.67 -9.19
N ILE A 396 -10.26 -26.54 -8.74
CA ILE A 396 -10.53 -26.20 -7.34
C ILE A 396 -10.21 -27.43 -6.47
N GLN A 397 -9.15 -27.33 -5.67
CA GLN A 397 -8.72 -28.40 -4.76
C GLN A 397 -9.85 -28.75 -3.79
N THR A 398 -9.99 -30.04 -3.46
CA THR A 398 -10.95 -30.44 -2.41
C THR A 398 -10.37 -30.06 -1.04
N PRO A 399 -11.15 -29.42 -0.14
CA PRO A 399 -10.66 -29.07 1.20
C PRO A 399 -10.13 -30.28 1.96
N GLN A 400 -8.98 -30.12 2.61
CA GLN A 400 -8.32 -31.15 3.41
C GLN A 400 -9.12 -31.45 4.69
N ASN A 401 -9.82 -30.45 5.25
CA ASN A 401 -10.54 -30.53 6.50
C ASN A 401 -12.04 -30.27 6.31
N ILE A 402 -12.85 -31.32 6.14
CA ILE A 402 -14.33 -31.20 6.01
C ILE A 402 -15.05 -30.91 7.34
N THR A 403 -14.36 -31.11 8.46
CA THR A 403 -14.74 -30.65 9.79
C THR A 403 -13.66 -29.68 10.28
N PRO A 404 -13.93 -28.83 11.29
CA PRO A 404 -12.90 -27.96 11.84
C PRO A 404 -11.63 -28.72 12.18
N ASN A 405 -10.48 -28.11 11.87
CA ASN A 405 -9.18 -28.68 12.18
C ASN A 405 -8.97 -28.73 13.70
N ASP A 406 -8.11 -29.63 14.18
CA ASP A 406 -7.75 -29.64 15.59
C ASP A 406 -7.11 -28.30 15.97
N TYR A 407 -7.46 -27.76 17.16
CA TYR A 407 -6.99 -26.47 17.70
C TYR A 407 -7.52 -25.21 17.01
N ASP A 408 -8.29 -25.34 15.93
CA ASP A 408 -8.97 -24.20 15.30
C ASP A 408 -10.00 -23.57 16.25
N ILE A 409 -9.69 -22.41 16.79
CA ILE A 409 -10.55 -21.68 17.73
C ILE A 409 -11.77 -21.04 17.06
N TYR A 410 -11.70 -20.83 15.74
CA TYR A 410 -12.75 -20.25 14.91
C TYR A 410 -13.73 -21.31 14.36
N GLN A 411 -13.40 -22.60 14.53
CA GLN A 411 -14.25 -23.74 14.22
C GLN A 411 -14.70 -23.78 12.76
N LYS A 412 -13.77 -23.58 11.81
CA LYS A 412 -14.03 -23.47 10.37
C LYS A 412 -13.93 -24.81 9.65
N PRO A 413 -15.06 -25.38 9.18
CA PRO A 413 -15.03 -26.54 8.29
C PRO A 413 -14.64 -26.14 6.86
N TYR A 414 -14.34 -27.15 6.05
CA TYR A 414 -13.97 -27.01 4.63
C TYR A 414 -12.70 -26.18 4.41
N SER A 415 -11.74 -26.30 5.33
CA SER A 415 -10.47 -25.58 5.29
C SER A 415 -9.33 -26.34 4.64
N TYR A 416 -8.38 -25.57 4.12
CA TYR A 416 -7.09 -26.01 3.60
C TYR A 416 -5.98 -25.73 4.62
N GLY A 417 -4.85 -26.42 4.50
CA GLY A 417 -3.71 -26.28 5.41
C GLY A 417 -3.62 -27.37 6.49
N PRO A 418 -2.72 -27.20 7.47
CA PRO A 418 -1.96 -25.97 7.80
C PRO A 418 -0.82 -25.61 6.81
N ASP A 419 -0.25 -24.41 6.95
CA ASP A 419 0.86 -23.82 6.16
C ASP A 419 0.47 -23.64 4.68
N ILE A 420 0.14 -22.40 4.31
CA ILE A 420 -0.54 -22.08 3.06
C ILE A 420 0.34 -21.24 2.14
N THR A 421 0.82 -21.87 1.07
CA THR A 421 1.06 -21.23 -0.21
C THR A 421 -0.08 -21.57 -1.16
N TRP A 422 -0.41 -20.69 -2.10
CA TRP A 422 -1.48 -20.93 -3.07
C TRP A 422 -1.14 -20.56 -4.51
N VAL A 423 -1.91 -21.14 -5.43
CA VAL A 423 -2.04 -20.69 -6.82
C VAL A 423 -3.52 -20.52 -7.14
N ILE A 424 -3.88 -19.30 -7.56
CA ILE A 424 -5.25 -18.91 -7.93
C ILE A 424 -5.21 -18.39 -9.35
N ASN A 425 -5.86 -19.08 -10.30
CA ASN A 425 -5.79 -18.70 -11.70
C ASN A 425 -7.06 -19.02 -12.49
N ALA A 426 -7.16 -18.41 -13.67
CA ALA A 426 -8.20 -18.63 -14.65
C ALA A 426 -7.60 -19.22 -15.95
N GLY A 427 -8.38 -20.06 -16.64
CA GLY A 427 -7.98 -20.78 -17.83
C GLY A 427 -8.68 -22.15 -17.95
N PRO A 428 -8.38 -22.95 -18.98
CA PRO A 428 -7.42 -22.67 -20.04
C PRO A 428 -8.02 -21.79 -21.14
N PHE A 429 -7.16 -21.03 -21.82
CA PHE A 429 -7.47 -20.36 -23.09
C PHE A 429 -6.23 -20.28 -23.97
N ASP A 430 -6.39 -20.27 -25.29
CA ASP A 430 -5.28 -20.05 -26.21
C ASP A 430 -5.02 -18.55 -26.35
N VAL A 431 -3.77 -18.06 -26.34
CA VAL A 431 -3.42 -16.64 -26.51
C VAL A 431 -2.51 -16.51 -27.73
N ALA A 432 -3.03 -15.97 -28.84
CA ALA A 432 -2.26 -15.73 -30.06
C ALA A 432 -1.37 -14.48 -29.93
N PRO A 433 -0.33 -14.32 -30.78
CA PRO A 433 0.49 -13.11 -30.79
C PRO A 433 -0.34 -11.82 -30.89
N GLY A 434 -0.11 -10.88 -29.98
CA GLY A 434 -0.84 -9.62 -29.87
C GLY A 434 -2.20 -9.70 -29.16
N GLU A 435 -2.65 -10.90 -28.78
CA GLU A 435 -3.80 -11.05 -27.88
C GLU A 435 -3.38 -10.79 -26.44
N LYS A 436 -4.34 -10.37 -25.62
CA LYS A 436 -4.09 -10.01 -24.23
C LYS A 436 -5.14 -10.57 -23.29
N VAL A 437 -4.76 -10.72 -22.03
CA VAL A 437 -5.61 -11.14 -20.92
C VAL A 437 -5.44 -10.12 -19.82
N ILE A 438 -6.54 -9.49 -19.41
CA ILE A 438 -6.56 -8.62 -18.24
C ILE A 438 -7.16 -9.43 -17.11
N PHE A 439 -6.43 -9.56 -16.00
CA PHE A 439 -6.97 -10.10 -14.76
C PHE A 439 -6.73 -9.14 -13.62
N THR A 440 -7.71 -9.08 -12.73
CA THR A 440 -7.75 -8.14 -11.62
C THR A 440 -8.02 -8.91 -10.35
N PHE A 441 -7.30 -8.55 -9.28
CA PHE A 441 -7.55 -9.06 -7.95
C PHE A 441 -7.37 -7.96 -6.90
N ALA A 442 -7.89 -8.21 -5.71
CA ALA A 442 -7.64 -7.37 -4.56
C ALA A 442 -7.02 -8.21 -3.44
N ASP A 443 -5.95 -7.70 -2.84
CA ASP A 443 -5.44 -8.18 -1.56
C ASP A 443 -5.90 -7.22 -0.47
N PHE A 444 -6.38 -7.77 0.62
CA PHE A 444 -6.90 -6.98 1.73
C PHE A 444 -6.78 -7.75 3.03
N VAL A 445 -6.88 -7.02 4.12
CA VAL A 445 -6.76 -7.56 5.46
C VAL A 445 -7.98 -7.13 6.27
N GLY A 446 -8.23 -7.81 7.39
CA GLY A 446 -9.29 -7.40 8.31
C GLY A 446 -8.93 -7.78 9.74
N ILE A 447 -9.26 -6.93 10.71
CA ILE A 447 -8.96 -7.19 12.13
C ILE A 447 -9.72 -8.40 12.68
N ASN A 448 -10.78 -8.84 11.98
CA ASN A 448 -11.49 -10.08 12.23
C ASN A 448 -12.19 -10.55 10.94
N GLU A 449 -12.80 -11.75 10.97
CA GLU A 449 -13.48 -12.30 9.80
C GLU A 449 -14.63 -11.42 9.28
N SER A 450 -15.38 -10.75 10.18
CA SER A 450 -16.50 -9.89 9.76
C SER A 450 -15.99 -8.69 8.98
N ASP A 451 -14.88 -8.11 9.43
CA ASP A 451 -14.16 -7.04 8.75
C ASP A 451 -13.61 -7.50 7.39
N LEU A 452 -12.99 -8.67 7.34
CA LEU A 452 -12.51 -9.25 6.09
C LEU A 452 -13.62 -9.49 5.06
N ILE A 453 -14.78 -10.00 5.50
CA ILE A 453 -15.94 -10.21 4.63
C ILE A 453 -16.49 -8.86 4.12
N ARG A 454 -16.47 -7.81 4.92
CA ARG A 454 -16.83 -6.45 4.48
C ARG A 454 -15.86 -5.97 3.39
N ASN A 455 -14.55 -6.06 3.65
CA ASN A 455 -13.52 -5.69 2.68
C ASN A 455 -13.65 -6.47 1.38
N ALA A 456 -13.95 -7.78 1.43
CA ALA A 456 -14.20 -8.58 0.24
C ALA A 456 -15.38 -8.07 -0.61
N LYS A 457 -16.49 -7.64 0.01
CA LYS A 457 -17.65 -7.05 -0.69
C LYS A 457 -17.33 -5.66 -1.22
N LEU A 458 -16.57 -4.88 -0.45
CA LEU A 458 -16.15 -3.53 -0.81
C LEU A 458 -15.28 -3.54 -2.06
N PHE A 459 -14.21 -4.35 -2.09
CA PHE A 459 -13.32 -4.42 -3.26
C PHE A 459 -14.03 -4.94 -4.52
N GLN A 460 -15.00 -5.84 -4.37
CA GLN A 460 -15.86 -6.22 -5.50
C GLN A 460 -16.69 -5.06 -6.02
N SER A 461 -17.29 -4.29 -5.11
CA SER A 461 -18.17 -3.16 -5.46
C SER A 461 -17.37 -2.01 -6.07
N LEU A 462 -16.20 -1.72 -5.52
CA LEU A 462 -15.23 -0.76 -6.04
C LEU A 462 -14.83 -1.12 -7.47
N TYR A 463 -14.45 -2.38 -7.71
CA TYR A 463 -14.11 -2.84 -9.05
C TYR A 463 -15.28 -2.73 -10.04
N ASN A 464 -16.49 -3.12 -9.61
CA ASN A 464 -17.70 -3.01 -10.43
C ASN A 464 -18.08 -1.55 -10.76
N ASN A 465 -17.47 -0.58 -10.10
CA ASN A 465 -17.70 0.86 -10.28
C ASN A 465 -16.46 1.55 -10.84
N ASP A 466 -15.81 0.91 -11.80
CA ASP A 466 -14.67 1.46 -12.52
C ASP A 466 -13.49 1.87 -11.59
N CYS A 467 -13.25 1.10 -10.53
CA CYS A 467 -12.27 1.40 -9.48
C CYS A 467 -12.43 2.79 -8.83
N SER A 468 -13.56 3.46 -9.09
CA SER A 468 -13.86 4.80 -8.64
C SER A 468 -14.65 4.72 -7.33
N THR A 469 -14.28 5.58 -6.39
CA THR A 469 -15.00 5.81 -5.15
C THR A 469 -15.33 7.29 -5.03
N PRO A 470 -16.46 7.64 -4.38
CA PRO A 470 -16.62 8.99 -3.84
C PRO A 470 -15.36 9.40 -3.06
N LYS A 471 -14.98 10.68 -3.19
CA LYS A 471 -13.76 11.28 -2.65
C LYS A 471 -14.14 12.39 -1.67
N PRO A 472 -13.36 12.57 -0.59
CA PRO A 472 -13.54 13.72 0.29
C PRO A 472 -13.28 15.03 -0.48
N PRO A 473 -13.60 16.20 0.11
CA PRO A 473 -13.30 17.49 -0.52
C PRO A 473 -11.82 17.65 -0.82
N ASP A 474 -11.47 18.56 -1.73
CA ASP A 474 -10.08 18.94 -1.96
C ASP A 474 -9.40 19.30 -0.63
N GLN A 475 -8.24 18.72 -0.35
CA GLN A 475 -7.56 18.95 0.92
C GLN A 475 -7.15 20.43 1.07
N PRO A 476 -7.38 21.06 2.24
CA PRO A 476 -6.99 22.44 2.45
C PRO A 476 -5.48 22.57 2.60
N LEU A 477 -4.93 23.75 2.32
CA LEU A 477 -3.53 24.03 2.60
C LEU A 477 -3.36 24.59 4.00
N VAL A 478 -2.56 23.92 4.83
CA VAL A 478 -2.36 24.32 6.22
C VAL A 478 -1.02 25.03 6.39
N GLN A 479 -1.06 26.15 7.10
CA GLN A 479 0.12 26.86 7.58
C GLN A 479 0.14 26.86 9.10
N VAL A 480 1.35 26.93 9.66
CA VAL A 480 1.55 26.92 11.10
C VAL A 480 2.48 28.04 11.55
N ILE A 481 2.12 28.67 12.66
CA ILE A 481 2.95 29.62 13.42
C ILE A 481 3.19 29.06 14.82
N GLU A 482 4.45 29.09 15.23
CA GLU A 482 4.93 28.63 16.53
C GLU A 482 5.21 29.83 17.45
N ASP A 483 4.76 29.75 18.71
CA ASP A 483 5.02 30.77 19.74
C ASP A 483 5.20 30.13 21.14
N ASP A 484 5.48 30.92 22.17
CA ASP A 484 5.71 30.42 23.53
C ASP A 484 4.48 29.71 24.09
N SER A 485 4.59 28.37 24.15
CA SER A 485 3.54 27.47 24.61
C SER A 485 2.25 27.59 23.77
N GLN A 486 2.39 27.97 22.50
CA GLN A 486 1.27 28.14 21.58
C GLN A 486 1.65 27.68 20.16
N VAL A 487 0.70 27.04 19.48
CA VAL A 487 0.73 26.80 18.04
C VAL A 487 -0.53 27.36 17.42
N THR A 488 -0.40 28.11 16.33
CA THR A 488 -1.55 28.61 15.57
C THR A 488 -1.53 28.01 14.16
N LEU A 489 -2.66 27.44 13.77
CA LEU A 489 -2.90 26.92 12.43
C LEU A 489 -3.80 27.88 11.65
N PHE A 490 -3.62 27.95 10.34
CA PHE A 490 -4.50 28.65 9.41
C PHE A 490 -4.58 27.88 8.11
N TRP A 491 -5.71 27.97 7.40
CA TRP A 491 -5.89 27.25 6.14
C TRP A 491 -6.76 28.01 5.13
N ASP A 492 -6.70 27.58 3.87
CA ASP A 492 -7.48 28.15 2.77
C ASP A 492 -8.88 27.51 2.61
N ASP A 493 -9.70 28.07 1.73
CA ASP A 493 -11.12 27.75 1.52
C ASP A 493 -11.37 26.83 0.32
N ARG A 494 -10.33 26.27 -0.31
CA ARG A 494 -10.47 25.53 -1.57
C ARG A 494 -11.40 24.32 -1.47
N SER A 495 -11.45 23.69 -0.31
CA SER A 495 -12.28 22.53 -0.03
C SER A 495 -13.77 22.83 -0.23
N GLU A 496 -14.19 24.07 0.00
CA GLU A 496 -15.60 24.50 -0.08
C GLU A 496 -16.16 24.47 -1.50
N ALA A 497 -15.29 24.53 -2.51
CA ALA A 497 -15.66 24.47 -3.92
C ALA A 497 -15.49 23.07 -4.54
N SER A 498 -15.05 22.08 -3.76
CA SER A 498 -14.79 20.73 -4.26
C SER A 498 -16.09 20.03 -4.65
N VAL A 499 -16.09 19.42 -5.83
CA VAL A 499 -17.20 18.62 -6.35
C VAL A 499 -16.68 17.22 -6.56
N ASP A 500 -17.34 16.26 -5.92
CA ASP A 500 -16.99 14.86 -6.04
C ASP A 500 -17.16 14.39 -7.51
N PRO A 501 -16.13 13.79 -8.13
CA PRO A 501 -16.18 13.40 -9.54
C PRO A 501 -17.09 12.20 -9.83
N VAL A 502 -17.45 11.42 -8.81
CA VAL A 502 -18.26 10.20 -8.88
C VAL A 502 -19.72 10.50 -8.57
N THR A 503 -20.01 11.24 -7.49
CA THR A 503 -21.40 11.61 -7.11
C THR A 503 -21.88 12.86 -7.84
N LEU A 504 -20.95 13.69 -8.33
CA LEU A 504 -21.18 15.00 -8.97
C LEU A 504 -21.81 16.05 -8.04
N ASN A 505 -21.79 15.79 -6.73
CA ASN A 505 -22.28 16.71 -5.71
C ASN A 505 -21.10 17.41 -5.01
N ASN A 506 -21.36 18.62 -4.51
CA ASN A 506 -20.49 19.22 -3.49
C ASN A 506 -21.16 18.93 -2.15
N ALA A 507 -20.58 18.00 -1.39
CA ALA A 507 -21.07 17.57 -0.10
C ALA A 507 -20.28 18.20 1.07
N PHE A 508 -19.43 19.20 0.81
CA PHE A 508 -18.56 19.79 1.83
C PHE A 508 -19.38 20.27 3.04
N GLN A 509 -18.99 19.81 4.24
CA GLN A 509 -19.66 20.14 5.50
C GLN A 509 -18.76 20.93 6.45
N GLY A 510 -17.44 20.82 6.37
CA GLY A 510 -16.55 21.64 7.20
C GLY A 510 -15.12 21.15 7.32
N TYR A 511 -14.45 21.63 8.38
CA TYR A 511 -13.08 21.30 8.74
C TYR A 511 -12.98 20.67 10.13
N ARG A 512 -12.03 19.75 10.29
CA ARG A 512 -11.67 19.12 11.56
C ARG A 512 -10.19 19.27 11.84
N VAL A 513 -9.86 19.65 13.07
CA VAL A 513 -8.46 19.85 13.50
C VAL A 513 -8.02 18.69 14.37
N TYR A 514 -6.87 18.11 14.04
CA TYR A 514 -6.24 17.03 14.78
C TYR A 514 -4.83 17.40 15.26
N ARG A 515 -4.38 16.70 16.29
CA ARG A 515 -3.04 16.82 16.84
C ARG A 515 -2.48 15.45 17.17
N SER A 516 -1.27 15.18 16.70
CA SER A 516 -0.48 13.99 17.01
C SER A 516 0.73 14.36 17.87
N HIS A 517 1.08 13.45 18.78
CA HIS A 517 2.26 13.51 19.66
C HIS A 517 3.33 12.50 19.27
N ASP A 518 3.09 11.73 18.20
CA ASP A 518 3.80 10.52 17.84
C ASP A 518 4.03 10.45 16.32
N ARG A 519 4.18 11.62 15.69
CA ARG A 519 4.46 11.77 14.24
C ARG A 519 3.45 11.07 13.34
N GLY A 520 2.16 11.28 13.63
CA GLY A 520 1.06 10.77 12.83
C GLY A 520 0.67 9.32 13.09
N LEU A 521 1.31 8.62 14.05
CA LEU A 521 0.87 7.28 14.46
C LEU A 521 -0.53 7.29 15.09
N SER A 522 -0.88 8.35 15.81
CA SER A 522 -2.24 8.60 16.30
C SER A 522 -2.60 10.08 16.29
N TRP A 523 -3.88 10.38 16.07
CA TRP A 523 -4.41 11.74 15.93
C TRP A 523 -5.34 12.15 17.08
N GLY A 524 -5.17 11.52 18.24
CA GLY A 524 -5.99 11.72 19.44
C GLY A 524 -6.57 10.41 19.97
N ASN A 525 -7.74 10.49 20.62
CA ASN A 525 -8.45 9.29 21.05
C ASN A 525 -9.12 8.63 19.84
N VAL A 526 -8.90 7.33 19.67
CA VAL A 526 -9.61 6.55 18.65
C VAL A 526 -11.08 6.44 19.01
N VAL A 527 -11.95 6.58 18.01
CA VAL A 527 -13.35 6.18 18.11
C VAL A 527 -13.39 4.67 17.91
N THR A 528 -14.17 3.97 18.73
CA THR A 528 -14.42 2.53 18.54
C THR A 528 -15.77 2.34 17.87
N ASP A 529 -15.89 1.29 17.08
CA ASP A 529 -17.16 0.86 16.52
C ASP A 529 -18.13 0.37 17.63
N LEU A 530 -19.35 -0.01 17.22
CA LEU A 530 -20.34 -0.55 18.15
C LEU A 530 -19.95 -1.89 18.81
N ASN A 531 -18.95 -2.60 18.28
CA ASN A 531 -18.41 -3.85 18.84
C ASN A 531 -17.27 -3.60 19.83
N GLY A 532 -16.73 -2.38 19.87
CA GLY A 532 -15.59 -1.99 20.69
C GLY A 532 -14.25 -2.13 19.98
N ASP A 533 -14.27 -2.41 18.68
CA ASP A 533 -13.08 -2.50 17.85
C ASP A 533 -12.57 -1.08 17.51
N PRO A 534 -11.25 -0.83 17.51
CA PRO A 534 -10.70 0.46 17.13
C PRO A 534 -10.94 0.76 15.65
N THR A 535 -11.26 2.01 15.31
CA THR A 535 -11.40 2.47 13.92
C THR A 535 -10.25 3.39 13.50
N ASP A 536 -10.29 3.89 12.27
CA ASP A 536 -9.40 4.94 11.75
C ASP A 536 -9.93 6.38 12.02
N VAL A 537 -11.06 6.49 12.71
CA VAL A 537 -11.69 7.75 13.08
C VAL A 537 -11.22 8.19 14.46
N TYR A 538 -10.74 9.43 14.55
CA TYR A 538 -10.24 10.01 15.79
C TYR A 538 -11.16 11.11 16.30
N GLN A 539 -11.11 11.37 17.60
CA GLN A 539 -11.76 12.54 18.19
C GLN A 539 -10.98 13.81 17.82
N PRO A 540 -11.56 14.75 17.06
CA PRO A 540 -10.89 15.99 16.70
C PRO A 540 -10.74 16.93 17.91
N GLN A 541 -9.75 17.82 17.84
CA GLN A 541 -9.59 18.92 18.80
C GLN A 541 -10.64 20.01 18.57
N ALA A 542 -11.05 20.23 17.32
CA ALA A 542 -12.07 21.18 16.93
C ALA A 542 -12.81 20.71 15.66
N ILE A 543 -14.08 21.09 15.54
CA ILE A 543 -14.92 20.90 14.36
C ILE A 543 -15.51 22.27 14.00
N TYR A 544 -15.35 22.68 12.75
CA TYR A 544 -15.89 23.91 12.19
C TYR A 544 -16.76 23.55 11.00
N ASP A 545 -18.07 23.69 11.15
CA ASP A 545 -19.05 23.19 10.19
C ASP A 545 -19.89 24.31 9.60
N ILE A 546 -20.30 24.15 8.34
CA ILE A 546 -21.14 25.13 7.64
C ILE A 546 -22.47 25.31 8.38
N SER A 547 -22.99 26.55 8.41
CA SER A 547 -24.28 26.85 9.02
C SER A 547 -25.45 26.56 8.09
N ASP A 548 -25.73 25.29 7.83
CA ASP A 548 -26.77 24.82 6.90
C ASP A 548 -27.85 23.93 7.57
N GLY A 549 -27.71 23.67 8.87
CA GLY A 549 -28.61 22.81 9.66
C GLY A 549 -28.27 21.31 9.63
N ILE A 550 -27.23 20.88 8.93
CA ILE A 550 -26.68 19.52 9.02
C ILE A 550 -25.71 19.49 10.20
N THR A 551 -26.04 18.72 11.24
CA THR A 551 -25.28 18.78 12.51
C THR A 551 -25.47 17.52 13.36
N GLY A 552 -24.60 17.32 14.35
CA GLY A 552 -24.70 16.27 15.35
C GLY A 552 -24.24 14.89 14.86
N ALA A 553 -24.70 13.85 15.55
CA ALA A 553 -24.26 12.48 15.29
C ALA A 553 -24.94 11.88 14.06
N PHE A 554 -24.14 11.45 13.09
CA PHE A 554 -24.53 10.67 11.92
C PHE A 554 -24.13 9.20 12.11
N ALA A 555 -25.03 8.26 11.82
CA ALA A 555 -24.73 6.84 11.90
C ALA A 555 -24.09 6.39 10.58
N MET A 556 -22.76 6.23 10.58
CA MET A 556 -22.05 5.67 9.43
C MET A 556 -22.38 4.20 9.27
N SER A 557 -22.40 3.74 8.02
CA SER A 557 -22.50 2.33 7.69
C SER A 557 -21.16 1.60 7.85
N ASP A 558 -20.03 2.27 7.55
CA ASP A 558 -18.69 1.69 7.70
C ASP A 558 -17.60 2.76 7.96
N PRO A 559 -16.84 2.67 9.07
CA PRO A 559 -17.09 1.79 10.21
C PRO A 559 -18.45 2.12 10.85
N LEU A 560 -19.09 1.13 11.49
CA LEU A 560 -20.39 1.34 12.15
C LEU A 560 -20.22 2.19 13.42
N ILE A 561 -20.15 3.51 13.26
CA ILE A 561 -19.93 4.52 14.30
C ILE A 561 -20.97 5.64 14.24
N TYR A 562 -20.94 6.48 15.27
CA TYR A 562 -21.59 7.80 15.23
C TYR A 562 -20.57 8.89 14.94
N TYR A 563 -20.53 9.36 13.69
CA TYR A 563 -19.67 10.43 13.21
C TYR A 563 -20.26 11.81 13.56
N ASN A 564 -19.44 12.72 14.10
CA ASN A 564 -19.93 14.02 14.56
C ASN A 564 -19.84 15.09 13.45
N LEU A 565 -20.96 15.44 12.82
CA LEU A 565 -21.05 16.45 11.76
C LEU A 565 -20.92 17.91 12.23
N GLY A 566 -20.59 18.14 13.51
CA GLY A 566 -20.43 19.49 14.06
C GLY A 566 -21.67 19.97 14.82
N VAL A 567 -21.81 21.29 14.95
CA VAL A 567 -22.80 21.95 15.84
C VAL A 567 -23.60 23.07 15.17
N ASP A 568 -23.54 23.15 13.84
CA ASP A 568 -24.08 24.23 13.00
C ASP A 568 -23.41 25.58 13.32
N GLY A 569 -22.09 25.55 13.62
CA GLY A 569 -21.36 26.63 14.29
C GLY A 569 -20.79 27.71 13.37
N GLY A 570 -20.72 27.45 12.07
CA GLY A 570 -20.04 28.28 11.08
C GLY A 570 -18.58 27.89 10.88
N LEU A 571 -18.07 28.17 9.69
CA LEU A 571 -16.68 27.88 9.31
C LEU A 571 -15.70 28.81 10.03
N GLN A 572 -14.50 28.29 10.25
CA GLN A 572 -13.33 29.02 10.72
C GLN A 572 -12.16 28.66 9.81
N TYR A 573 -11.14 29.52 9.80
CA TYR A 573 -9.94 29.37 8.97
C TYR A 573 -8.66 29.44 9.81
N SER A 574 -8.81 29.36 11.13
CA SER A 574 -7.69 29.32 12.07
C SER A 574 -8.04 28.56 13.35
N TYR A 575 -7.00 28.02 14.00
CA TYR A 575 -7.09 27.32 15.27
C TYR A 575 -5.87 27.63 16.13
N VAL A 576 -6.09 27.95 17.41
CA VAL A 576 -5.01 28.23 18.36
C VAL A 576 -4.96 27.12 19.42
N ASP A 577 -3.86 26.36 19.44
CA ASP A 577 -3.56 25.40 20.49
C ASP A 577 -2.65 26.05 21.55
N ASN A 578 -3.16 26.20 22.77
CA ASN A 578 -2.41 26.68 23.94
C ASN A 578 -2.01 25.55 24.90
N ASN A 579 -2.26 24.30 24.52
CA ASN A 579 -2.00 23.10 25.33
C ASN A 579 -0.78 22.34 24.81
N VAL A 580 0.29 23.07 24.52
CA VAL A 580 1.55 22.55 23.99
C VAL A 580 2.71 22.93 24.91
N VAL A 581 3.78 22.14 24.86
CA VAL A 581 4.98 22.36 25.65
C VAL A 581 6.14 22.67 24.70
N ASN A 582 6.85 23.77 24.98
CA ASN A 582 7.98 24.17 24.16
C ASN A 582 9.03 23.07 24.02
N GLY A 583 9.58 22.94 22.81
CA GLY A 583 10.63 21.99 22.46
C GLY A 583 10.15 20.55 22.22
N TYR A 584 8.85 20.27 22.35
CA TYR A 584 8.25 19.03 21.85
C TYR A 584 7.74 19.23 20.43
N GLU A 585 7.93 18.23 19.59
CA GLU A 585 7.37 18.18 18.24
C GLU A 585 5.93 17.68 18.29
N TYR A 586 5.05 18.42 17.64
CA TYR A 586 3.64 18.09 17.44
C TYR A 586 3.36 18.09 15.95
N TRP A 587 2.53 17.17 15.50
CA TRP A 587 1.98 17.24 14.13
C TRP A 587 0.52 17.65 14.21
N TYR A 588 0.08 18.47 13.28
CA TYR A 588 -1.30 18.93 13.15
C TYR A 588 -1.81 18.60 11.76
N ALA A 589 -3.09 18.28 11.68
CA ALA A 589 -3.79 18.12 10.41
C ALA A 589 -5.12 18.87 10.46
N VAL A 590 -5.46 19.53 9.35
CA VAL A 590 -6.79 20.11 9.13
C VAL A 590 -7.42 19.33 7.98
N SER A 591 -8.37 18.46 8.30
CA SER A 591 -9.08 17.67 7.30
C SER A 591 -10.40 18.34 6.94
N ALA A 592 -10.63 18.61 5.66
CA ALA A 592 -11.98 18.89 5.18
C ALA A 592 -12.80 17.59 5.19
N TYR A 593 -14.11 17.72 5.42
CA TYR A 593 -15.02 16.58 5.42
C TYR A 593 -16.37 16.92 4.77
N ASP A 594 -16.97 15.90 4.19
CA ASP A 594 -18.30 15.91 3.60
C ASP A 594 -19.39 15.58 4.62
N GLY A 595 -20.60 16.04 4.33
CA GLY A 595 -21.83 15.52 4.90
C GLY A 595 -22.26 14.23 4.20
N PRO A 596 -23.43 13.70 4.54
CA PRO A 596 -24.01 12.56 3.84
C PRO A 596 -24.29 12.91 2.37
N ASP A 597 -23.87 12.05 1.46
CA ASP A 597 -24.10 12.23 0.02
C ASP A 597 -24.95 11.09 -0.58
N ASP A 598 -25.33 11.21 -1.85
CA ASP A 598 -26.06 10.19 -2.61
C ASP A 598 -25.28 9.76 -3.84
N TRP A 599 -25.00 8.46 -3.92
CA TRP A 599 -24.42 7.85 -5.09
C TRP A 599 -25.38 6.82 -5.66
N ALA A 600 -25.99 7.17 -6.80
CA ALA A 600 -26.94 6.33 -7.52
C ALA A 600 -28.11 5.81 -6.65
N GLY A 601 -28.59 6.62 -5.69
CA GLY A 601 -29.66 6.24 -4.77
C GLY A 601 -29.22 5.46 -3.53
N SER A 602 -27.92 5.29 -3.33
CA SER A 602 -27.33 4.77 -2.09
C SER A 602 -26.71 5.92 -1.30
N VAL A 603 -26.92 5.91 0.01
CA VAL A 603 -26.29 6.89 0.91
C VAL A 603 -24.79 6.64 0.93
N VAL A 604 -24.01 7.68 0.71
CA VAL A 604 -22.55 7.70 0.94
C VAL A 604 -22.33 8.29 2.32
N ASP A 605 -21.56 7.58 3.16
CA ASP A 605 -21.20 8.08 4.48
C ASP A 605 -20.29 9.32 4.35
N PRO A 606 -20.30 10.23 5.35
CA PRO A 606 -19.36 11.34 5.44
C PRO A 606 -17.91 10.91 5.17
N LEU A 607 -17.27 11.54 4.18
CA LEU A 607 -15.87 11.34 3.86
C LEU A 607 -15.01 12.46 4.46
N GLU A 608 -13.79 12.15 4.83
CA GLU A 608 -12.86 13.09 5.44
C GLU A 608 -11.48 12.94 4.79
N ASN A 609 -10.75 14.04 4.61
CA ASN A 609 -9.38 13.94 4.12
C ASN A 609 -8.51 13.09 5.04
N SER A 610 -7.75 12.19 4.42
CA SER A 610 -6.64 11.50 5.06
C SER A 610 -5.61 12.52 5.56
N ARG A 611 -4.89 12.17 6.62
CA ARG A 611 -3.76 12.96 7.12
C ARG A 611 -2.47 12.42 6.51
N SER A 612 -1.54 13.30 6.17
CA SER A 612 -0.25 12.91 5.60
C SER A 612 0.53 12.06 6.59
N LYS A 613 1.14 10.97 6.10
CA LYS A 613 2.05 10.14 6.91
C LYS A 613 3.41 10.80 7.12
N ASN A 614 3.70 11.88 6.39
CA ASN A 614 4.91 12.65 6.57
C ASN A 614 4.62 14.16 6.47
N ALA A 615 4.56 14.83 7.61
CA ALA A 615 4.34 16.27 7.72
C ALA A 615 5.46 17.14 7.12
N TYR A 616 6.54 16.54 6.61
CA TYR A 616 7.65 17.22 5.93
C TYR A 616 7.72 16.91 4.43
N ALA A 617 6.80 16.10 3.89
CA ALA A 617 6.88 15.64 2.50
C ALA A 617 6.54 16.76 1.50
N SER A 618 5.70 17.73 1.89
CA SER A 618 5.22 18.78 1.01
C SER A 618 4.98 20.07 1.79
N ASP A 619 5.34 21.20 1.19
CA ASP A 619 5.01 22.54 1.69
C ASP A 619 3.53 22.93 1.40
N VAL A 620 2.77 22.00 0.81
CA VAL A 620 1.45 22.21 0.20
C VAL A 620 0.52 21.04 0.58
N ASP A 621 0.42 20.77 1.88
CA ASP A 621 -0.32 19.63 2.45
C ASP A 621 -1.31 20.10 3.53
N ASN A 622 -2.24 19.23 3.91
CA ASN A 622 -3.19 19.46 5.01
C ASN A 622 -2.59 19.14 6.40
N THR A 623 -1.33 18.68 6.43
CA THR A 623 -0.63 18.18 7.61
C THR A 623 0.71 18.88 7.77
N VAL A 624 0.99 19.39 8.97
CA VAL A 624 2.18 20.19 9.28
C VAL A 624 2.81 19.79 10.60
N ALA A 625 4.14 19.90 10.70
CA ALA A 625 4.88 19.71 11.94
C ALA A 625 5.18 21.06 12.62
N ALA A 626 5.13 21.10 13.95
CA ALA A 626 5.41 22.27 14.75
C ALA A 626 6.17 21.92 16.04
N ILE A 627 7.17 22.73 16.38
CA ILE A 627 7.94 22.69 17.63
C ILE A 627 7.84 24.07 18.28
N PRO A 628 6.82 24.33 19.12
CA PRO A 628 6.69 25.62 19.80
C PRO A 628 7.94 25.92 20.62
N GLN A 629 8.35 27.20 20.63
CA GLN A 629 9.55 27.63 21.32
C GLN A 629 9.29 28.89 22.13
N LYS A 630 10.10 29.08 23.16
CA LYS A 630 10.05 30.30 23.95
C LYS A 630 10.45 31.49 23.09
N GLU A 631 9.81 32.64 23.33
CA GLU A 631 10.23 33.92 22.75
C GLU A 631 11.75 34.12 22.87
N ALA A 632 12.36 34.62 21.80
CA ALA A 632 13.76 34.98 21.80
C ALA A 632 14.05 36.03 22.89
N ALA A 633 15.14 35.85 23.64
CA ALA A 633 15.50 36.77 24.70
C ALA A 633 15.72 38.20 24.16
N GLY A 634 14.93 39.16 24.64
CA GLY A 634 14.97 40.57 24.19
C GLY A 634 13.94 40.93 23.12
N TYR A 635 13.12 39.99 22.65
CA TYR A 635 11.99 40.29 21.77
C TYR A 635 10.98 41.21 22.46
N THR A 636 10.46 42.18 21.72
CA THR A 636 9.34 43.04 22.15
C THR A 636 8.38 43.13 20.97
N ALA A 637 7.20 42.53 21.11
CA ALA A 637 6.18 42.55 20.08
C ALA A 637 5.79 44.00 19.70
N GLY A 638 5.64 44.27 18.41
CA GLY A 638 5.02 45.49 17.93
C GLY A 638 3.51 45.50 18.22
N THR A 639 2.87 46.67 18.10
CA THR A 639 1.40 46.76 18.17
C THR A 639 0.86 47.10 16.79
N PHE A 640 -0.22 46.42 16.38
CA PHE A 640 -1.00 46.79 15.20
C PHE A 640 -2.45 47.07 15.63
N SER A 641 -3.23 47.69 14.74
CA SER A 641 -4.67 47.87 14.91
C SER A 641 -5.40 47.35 13.69
N VAL A 642 -6.36 46.46 13.89
CA VAL A 642 -7.26 45.98 12.83
C VAL A 642 -8.45 46.94 12.74
N THR A 643 -8.71 47.48 11.55
CA THR A 643 -9.93 48.24 11.26
C THR A 643 -10.73 47.49 10.21
N HIS A 644 -11.85 46.91 10.61
CA HIS A 644 -12.76 46.23 9.69
C HIS A 644 -13.62 47.25 8.93
N THR A 645 -13.65 47.18 7.60
CA THR A 645 -14.49 48.01 6.73
C THR A 645 -15.18 47.16 5.68
N GLY A 646 -16.51 47.06 5.71
CA GLY A 646 -17.29 46.29 4.74
C GLY A 646 -18.56 45.71 5.36
N GLU A 647 -19.24 44.86 4.59
CA GLU A 647 -20.45 44.13 5.00
C GLU A 647 -20.14 42.71 5.55
N SER A 648 -18.88 42.28 5.53
CA SER A 648 -18.46 41.00 6.11
C SER A 648 -18.71 40.98 7.62
N ASP A 649 -19.12 39.83 8.15
CA ASP A 649 -19.26 39.56 9.58
C ASP A 649 -18.08 38.73 10.14
N ALA A 650 -17.07 38.47 9.32
CA ALA A 650 -15.85 37.78 9.72
C ALA A 650 -15.11 38.53 10.84
N ILE A 651 -14.67 37.80 11.86
CA ILE A 651 -13.85 38.32 12.95
C ILE A 651 -12.40 38.02 12.62
N LEU A 652 -11.59 39.05 12.40
CA LEU A 652 -10.15 38.91 12.22
C LEU A 652 -9.44 39.04 13.58
N ASP A 653 -9.01 37.90 14.12
CA ASP A 653 -8.11 37.85 15.26
C ASP A 653 -6.67 37.74 14.75
N ALA A 654 -5.96 38.87 14.74
CA ALA A 654 -4.59 38.89 14.28
C ALA A 654 -3.64 38.31 15.35
N VAL A 655 -2.86 37.32 14.93
CA VAL A 655 -1.85 36.64 15.75
C VAL A 655 -0.49 37.23 15.42
N THR A 656 0.26 37.65 16.44
CA THR A 656 1.63 38.15 16.25
C THR A 656 2.55 36.97 16.01
N ALA A 657 3.08 36.84 14.80
CA ALA A 657 4.10 35.84 14.51
C ALA A 657 5.46 36.32 15.05
N VAL A 658 6.11 35.49 15.87
CA VAL A 658 7.51 35.69 16.25
C VAL A 658 8.37 34.91 15.25
N PRO A 659 9.11 35.57 14.33
CA PRO A 659 9.93 34.86 13.37
C PRO A 659 11.00 34.03 14.11
N SER A 660 10.93 32.70 13.96
CA SER A 660 11.83 31.73 14.59
C SER A 660 13.12 31.52 13.79
N SER A 661 13.15 31.95 12.52
CA SER A 661 14.33 31.96 11.65
C SER A 661 14.47 33.30 10.93
N LEU A 662 15.72 33.74 10.76
CA LEU A 662 16.10 34.87 9.91
C LEU A 662 16.92 34.30 8.75
N GLU A 663 16.28 34.10 7.60
CA GLU A 663 16.96 33.66 6.39
C GLU A 663 17.33 34.88 5.53
N PHE A 664 18.64 35.09 5.32
CA PHE A 664 19.14 36.24 4.58
C PHE A 664 19.14 35.94 3.08
N LEU A 665 18.11 36.39 2.37
CA LEU A 665 18.03 36.29 0.91
C LEU A 665 18.85 37.43 0.26
N GLY A 666 20.18 37.31 0.27
CA GLY A 666 21.09 38.27 -0.37
C GLY A 666 22.58 38.05 -0.05
N LEU A 667 23.47 38.62 -0.86
CA LEU A 667 24.94 38.47 -0.72
C LEU A 667 25.57 39.40 0.35
N GLU A 668 24.80 40.27 1.00
CA GLU A 668 25.35 41.41 1.77
C GLU A 668 25.21 41.32 3.30
N VAL A 669 24.56 40.30 3.84
CA VAL A 669 24.41 40.15 5.30
C VAL A 669 24.65 38.70 5.72
N ILE A 670 25.60 38.47 6.64
CA ILE A 670 25.93 37.16 7.20
C ILE A 670 25.74 37.16 8.73
N PRO A 671 25.53 35.99 9.37
CA PRO A 671 25.37 35.89 10.82
C PRO A 671 26.48 36.57 11.64
N ASP A 672 27.71 36.62 11.10
CA ASP A 672 28.86 37.31 11.73
C ASP A 672 28.66 38.83 11.87
N ASP A 673 27.84 39.47 11.03
CA ASP A 673 27.57 40.93 11.06
C ASP A 673 26.80 41.36 12.31
N PHE A 674 26.13 40.42 12.99
CA PHE A 674 25.40 40.64 14.24
C PHE A 674 26.25 40.36 15.49
N THR A 675 27.51 39.96 15.32
CA THR A 675 28.42 39.69 16.43
C THR A 675 28.99 41.00 17.00
N SER A 676 28.25 41.59 17.95
CA SER A 676 28.67 42.55 18.98
C SER A 676 29.70 43.64 18.57
N LYS A 677 29.21 44.75 18.01
CA LYS A 677 29.87 46.07 18.04
C LYS A 677 29.05 47.16 18.75
N GLY A 678 27.99 46.79 19.47
CA GLY A 678 27.13 47.75 20.18
C GLY A 678 26.24 48.59 19.26
N HIS A 679 25.87 48.06 18.10
CA HIS A 679 24.90 48.67 17.20
C HIS A 679 23.50 48.10 17.46
N THR A 680 22.50 48.98 17.45
CA THR A 680 21.08 48.62 17.46
C THR A 680 20.62 48.50 16.01
N TYR A 681 19.98 47.39 15.67
CA TYR A 681 19.47 47.13 14.32
C TYR A 681 17.93 47.09 14.38
N THR A 682 17.28 47.84 13.48
CA THR A 682 15.84 47.77 13.27
C THR A 682 15.59 46.93 12.02
N VAL A 683 14.95 45.77 12.19
CA VAL A 683 14.42 44.97 11.08
C VAL A 683 12.94 45.32 10.94
N THR A 684 12.54 45.81 9.77
CA THR A 684 11.15 46.14 9.46
C THR A 684 10.67 45.16 8.40
N PHE A 685 9.65 44.38 8.72
CA PHE A 685 8.99 43.50 7.75
C PHE A 685 7.97 44.34 6.98
N GLY A 686 8.11 44.37 5.65
CA GLY A 686 7.30 45.18 4.75
C GLY A 686 6.41 44.37 3.82
N ASP A 687 6.07 43.13 4.19
CA ASP A 687 5.24 42.28 3.35
C ASP A 687 3.80 42.18 3.84
N THR A 688 2.90 42.27 2.87
CA THR A 688 1.47 41.99 2.96
C THR A 688 1.26 40.66 2.27
N VAL A 689 0.79 39.63 2.97
CA VAL A 689 0.21 38.45 2.32
C VAL A 689 -1.28 38.38 2.69
N LEU A 690 -2.09 38.35 1.64
CA LEU A 690 -3.55 38.57 1.58
C LEU A 690 -4.29 37.24 1.50
N TYR A 691 -5.45 37.14 2.15
CA TYR A 691 -6.73 36.81 1.50
C TYR A 691 -7.84 37.64 2.20
N ASP A 692 -8.57 38.40 1.38
CA ASP A 692 -9.48 39.53 1.67
C ASP A 692 -8.85 40.86 2.19
N THR A 693 -9.32 41.97 1.63
CA THR A 693 -8.69 43.30 1.75
C THR A 693 -8.85 43.89 3.15
N THR A 694 -7.80 43.81 3.96
CA THR A 694 -7.68 44.54 5.23
C THR A 694 -6.37 45.35 5.23
N GLU A 695 -6.44 46.68 5.42
CA GLU A 695 -5.25 47.51 5.62
C GLU A 695 -4.73 47.32 7.06
N VAL A 696 -3.61 46.60 7.20
CA VAL A 696 -2.86 46.51 8.45
C VAL A 696 -1.71 47.51 8.40
N THR A 697 -1.68 48.45 9.34
CA THR A 697 -0.53 49.37 9.53
C THR A 697 0.12 49.06 10.88
N GLY A 698 1.41 48.77 10.89
CA GLY A 698 2.17 48.46 12.09
C GLY A 698 3.66 48.80 11.94
N ASP A 699 4.26 49.30 13.02
CA ASP A 699 5.71 49.49 13.17
C ASP A 699 6.23 48.43 14.15
N SER A 700 7.00 47.45 13.67
CA SER A 700 7.73 46.51 14.52
C SER A 700 9.15 47.03 14.75
N SER A 701 9.65 46.98 16.00
CA SER A 701 11.03 47.37 16.31
C SER A 701 11.67 46.39 17.30
N TYR A 702 12.90 45.99 17.03
CA TYR A 702 13.70 45.07 17.83
C TYR A 702 14.77 45.83 18.62
N THR A 703 15.06 45.45 19.86
CA THR A 703 16.14 46.04 20.66
C THR A 703 16.97 44.92 21.31
N VAL A 704 18.24 44.79 20.92
CA VAL A 704 19.24 43.96 21.62
C VAL A 704 20.10 44.84 22.51
#